data_AF-A0AAJ2SAG6-F1
#
_entry.id   AF-A0AAJ2SAG6-F1
#
_cell.length_a   1.000
_cell.length_b   1.000
_cell.length_c   1.000
_cell.angle_alpha   90.00
_cell.angle_beta   90.00
_cell.angle_gamma   90.00
#
_symmetry.space_group_name_H-M   'P 1'
#
loop_
_entity.id
_entity.type
_entity.pdbx_description
1 polymer ?
#
loop_
_entity_poly.entity_id
_entity_poly.type
_entity_poly.pdbx_seq_one_letter_code
_entity_poly.pdbx_strand_id
1 'polypeptide(L)'
;MKSNNLKLNAAVPVTEAKENGAELTTLKATVENGLAKVKVKLRPKADEDLKKWKEKLLKGKKDEAYSYKFKNETVITDNNKKQFAAIILNNAKEGKQGNTKIATGKTAFVDDVEKALESKTYGIGTTISFDTYKTLAESLWLKAECQGDTKKHEGEFLKRDGEYFVIGKGKCPRCGKLTLDELDLIFTSATKAKKEELMNAFNLANSKFGLNTCQQKAHFFAQVREEVGLSINVKDGEGLNYAVEKLTENYTRFSTTGLLNGPPNDLAFTYGRIDSSNITFLRNTYNRHTLTQHSANVQMIANIAYSNRNGNGDIASGDGWKYRGRGIIQITGKDKYIKINKRIDSDYLDFTTDIDANNINNINEGTVASMAYWKEYKCMDEANKGYEKEHLDKVVDIINSKTPTRNARWENLKKMIEIFKVKECSKDTTANESSEGQYEYYIYKTGKVKFKNGTQKKHAYYVEKTEGKFKLLYSLDENDYGMVKIPDSGSGFNRYSGVDSGGTSGGEIVGQGDHYLLPKTASALFGIINDVNEKGWEIHLGDMSSKNGSDPWQPGSFHHAGHGHNGTRKGLDCDFRYLNTLGKSYQGLNTSSVFDQEKNKTVFTFAYKYGFRKNFCANPVTVLGSTVLGVIHQSDHDDHGHIGLTDLDLEEVSSINVTKI
;
A
#
# COMPACT_ATOMS: atom_id res chain seq x y z
N MET A 1 -8.80 -27.82 -54.45
CA MET A 1 -7.33 -27.98 -54.57
C MET A 1 -6.70 -27.53 -53.25
N LYS A 2 -5.69 -28.28 -52.80
CA LYS A 2 -5.17 -28.34 -51.41
C LYS A 2 -4.89 -26.96 -50.78
N SER A 3 -5.48 -26.69 -49.61
CA SER A 3 -5.00 -25.62 -48.72
C SER A 3 -3.68 -26.06 -48.09
N ASN A 4 -2.63 -25.31 -48.36
CA ASN A 4 -1.33 -25.50 -47.73
C ASN A 4 -1.43 -25.09 -46.26
N ASN A 5 -1.37 -26.07 -45.36
CA ASN A 5 -1.05 -25.87 -43.95
C ASN A 5 0.38 -25.34 -43.83
N LEU A 6 0.54 -24.01 -43.71
CA LEU A 6 1.81 -23.40 -43.31
C LEU A 6 1.86 -23.31 -41.78
N LYS A 7 2.84 -24.02 -41.22
CA LYS A 7 3.13 -24.17 -39.79
C LYS A 7 3.27 -22.82 -39.09
N LEU A 8 2.39 -22.54 -38.13
CA LEU A 8 2.43 -21.40 -37.20
C LEU A 8 3.63 -21.41 -36.20
N ASN A 9 4.63 -22.28 -36.40
CA ASN A 9 5.70 -22.54 -35.42
C ASN A 9 7.11 -22.61 -36.06
N ALA A 10 7.43 -21.71 -37.00
CA ALA A 10 8.82 -21.55 -37.41
C ALA A 10 9.52 -20.59 -36.44
N ALA A 11 10.46 -21.11 -35.63
CA ALA A 11 11.39 -20.30 -34.87
C ALA A 11 12.26 -19.51 -35.86
N VAL A 12 12.14 -18.18 -35.86
CA VAL A 12 13.01 -17.33 -36.69
C VAL A 12 14.42 -17.38 -36.10
N PRO A 13 15.47 -17.67 -36.88
CA PRO A 13 16.84 -17.70 -36.38
C PRO A 13 17.27 -16.31 -35.94
N VAL A 14 17.83 -16.23 -34.73
CA VAL A 14 18.48 -15.04 -34.19
C VAL A 14 19.94 -15.11 -34.61
N THR A 15 20.43 -14.10 -35.33
CA THR A 15 21.86 -13.92 -35.58
C THR A 15 22.36 -12.83 -34.63
N GLU A 16 23.22 -13.21 -33.69
CA GLU A 16 23.92 -12.29 -32.81
C GLU A 16 25.07 -11.64 -33.57
N ALA A 17 25.13 -10.30 -33.59
CA ALA A 17 26.22 -9.54 -34.20
C ALA A 17 26.74 -8.49 -33.22
N LYS A 18 27.93 -7.93 -33.48
CA LYS A 18 28.50 -6.82 -32.72
C LYS A 18 28.79 -5.66 -33.65
N GLU A 19 28.31 -4.47 -33.30
CA GLU A 19 28.62 -3.21 -33.99
C GLU A 19 29.10 -2.20 -32.94
N ASN A 20 30.30 -1.63 -33.13
CA ASN A 20 30.94 -0.69 -32.19
C ASN A 20 30.99 -1.16 -30.71
N GLY A 21 31.07 -2.47 -30.48
CA GLY A 21 31.16 -3.06 -29.14
C GLY A 21 29.82 -3.26 -28.42
N ALA A 22 28.68 -2.91 -29.03
CA ALA A 22 27.34 -3.22 -28.53
C ALA A 22 26.81 -4.52 -29.18
N GLU A 23 26.12 -5.35 -28.41
CA GLU A 23 25.42 -6.54 -28.93
C GLU A 23 24.19 -6.11 -29.74
N LEU A 24 24.14 -6.54 -31.00
CA LEU A 24 23.07 -6.23 -31.94
C LEU A 24 22.31 -7.52 -32.28
N THR A 25 20.98 -7.50 -32.17
CA THR A 25 20.11 -8.62 -32.50
C THR A 25 19.21 -8.25 -33.68
N THR A 26 19.41 -8.88 -34.83
CA THR A 26 18.57 -8.67 -36.03
C THR A 26 17.42 -9.67 -36.06
N LEU A 27 16.19 -9.19 -36.19
CA LEU A 27 14.99 -10.02 -36.16
C LEU A 27 14.21 -9.89 -37.46
N LYS A 28 13.93 -11.01 -38.13
CA LYS A 28 13.11 -11.05 -39.36
C LYS A 28 11.65 -11.31 -39.01
N ALA A 29 10.72 -10.65 -39.70
CA ALA A 29 9.29 -10.93 -39.62
C ALA A 29 8.62 -10.86 -40.99
N THR A 30 7.52 -11.60 -41.13
CA THR A 30 6.64 -11.55 -42.30
C THR A 30 5.52 -10.54 -42.04
N VAL A 31 5.17 -9.73 -43.04
CA VAL A 31 4.12 -8.72 -42.95
C VAL A 31 2.76 -9.34 -43.29
N GLU A 32 1.80 -9.26 -42.38
CA GLU A 32 0.40 -9.64 -42.63
C GLU A 32 -0.52 -8.45 -42.29
N ASN A 33 -1.43 -8.09 -43.19
CA ASN A 33 -2.33 -6.93 -43.06
C ASN A 33 -1.61 -5.60 -42.73
N GLY A 34 -0.45 -5.37 -43.33
CA GLY A 34 0.37 -4.18 -43.09
C GLY A 34 1.12 -4.17 -41.76
N LEU A 35 1.09 -5.27 -41.00
CA LEU A 35 1.75 -5.41 -39.71
C LEU A 35 2.83 -6.52 -39.75
N ALA A 36 4.08 -6.17 -39.47
CA ALA A 36 5.14 -7.14 -39.21
C ALA A 36 5.19 -7.47 -37.71
N LYS A 37 5.01 -8.74 -37.33
CA LYS A 37 5.09 -9.17 -35.92
C LYS A 37 6.40 -9.90 -35.64
N VAL A 38 7.25 -9.27 -34.83
CA VAL A 38 8.52 -9.85 -34.38
C VAL A 38 8.38 -10.31 -32.93
N LYS A 39 8.70 -11.57 -32.64
CA LYS A 39 8.70 -12.12 -31.27
C LYS A 39 10.08 -11.95 -30.64
N VAL A 40 10.26 -10.91 -29.80
CA VAL A 40 11.50 -10.65 -29.06
C VAL A 40 11.50 -11.41 -27.74
N LYS A 41 12.55 -12.18 -27.44
CA LYS A 41 12.69 -12.90 -26.16
C LYS A 41 13.76 -12.24 -25.30
N LEU A 42 13.34 -11.35 -24.39
CA LEU A 42 14.23 -10.50 -23.58
C LEU A 42 14.66 -11.10 -22.23
N ARG A 43 14.61 -12.43 -22.03
CA ARG A 43 14.98 -13.03 -20.74
C ARG A 43 15.81 -14.31 -20.84
N PRO A 44 16.71 -14.56 -19.87
CA PRO A 44 17.36 -15.86 -19.72
C PRO A 44 16.35 -16.96 -19.38
N LYS A 45 16.64 -18.19 -19.82
CA LYS A 45 15.71 -19.33 -19.74
C LYS A 45 15.60 -19.95 -18.34
N ALA A 46 16.50 -19.63 -17.41
CA ALA A 46 16.55 -20.22 -16.07
C ALA A 46 16.98 -19.23 -14.97
N ASP A 47 16.67 -19.56 -13.72
CA ASP A 47 16.98 -18.72 -12.54
C ASP A 47 18.48 -18.58 -12.27
N GLU A 48 19.30 -19.56 -12.64
CA GLU A 48 20.76 -19.47 -12.54
C GLU A 48 21.33 -18.40 -13.47
N ASP A 49 20.77 -18.25 -14.67
CA ASP A 49 21.19 -17.23 -15.62
C ASP A 49 20.76 -15.83 -15.15
N LEU A 50 19.58 -15.73 -14.50
CA LEU A 50 19.14 -14.50 -13.86
C LEU A 50 20.05 -14.11 -12.69
N LYS A 51 20.52 -15.09 -11.91
CA LYS A 51 21.48 -14.87 -10.82
C LYS A 51 22.82 -14.36 -11.36
N LYS A 52 23.38 -15.02 -12.38
CA LYS A 52 24.61 -14.58 -13.07
C LYS A 52 24.46 -13.19 -13.68
N TRP A 53 23.30 -12.88 -14.27
CA TRP A 53 23.03 -11.58 -14.88
C TRP A 53 22.88 -10.47 -13.83
N LYS A 54 22.19 -10.74 -12.71
CA LYS A 54 22.12 -9.81 -11.57
C LYS A 54 23.50 -9.58 -10.94
N GLU A 55 24.30 -10.63 -10.78
CA GLU A 55 25.67 -10.54 -10.28
C GLU A 55 26.56 -9.71 -11.22
N LYS A 56 26.41 -9.86 -12.55
CA LYS A 56 27.09 -9.04 -13.56
C LYS A 56 26.71 -7.56 -13.45
N LEU A 57 25.42 -7.24 -13.30
CA LEU A 57 24.94 -5.87 -13.11
C LEU A 57 25.38 -5.25 -11.78
N LEU A 58 25.42 -6.05 -10.70
CA LEU A 58 25.87 -5.61 -9.37
C LEU A 58 27.37 -5.36 -9.30
N LYS A 59 28.19 -6.18 -9.96
CA LYS A 59 29.65 -6.02 -9.97
C LYS A 59 30.11 -4.89 -10.90
N GLY A 60 29.34 -4.55 -11.94
CA GLY A 60 29.76 -3.59 -12.96
C GLY A 60 30.72 -4.20 -13.98
N LYS A 61 31.18 -3.41 -14.96
CA LYS A 61 32.17 -3.89 -15.95
C LYS A 61 33.55 -3.86 -15.32
N LYS A 62 34.28 -4.99 -15.41
CA LYS A 62 35.69 -5.06 -15.06
C LYS A 62 36.45 -3.95 -15.80
N ASP A 63 37.14 -3.15 -15.03
CA ASP A 63 37.94 -2.01 -15.46
C ASP A 63 39.43 -2.35 -15.22
N GLU A 64 40.30 -1.35 -15.21
CA GLU A 64 41.73 -1.51 -14.92
C GLU A 64 42.00 -2.15 -13.54
N ALA A 65 43.01 -3.00 -13.46
CA ALA A 65 43.43 -3.60 -12.20
C ALA A 65 44.07 -2.55 -11.28
N TYR A 66 43.74 -2.63 -9.99
CA TYR A 66 44.36 -1.81 -8.96
C TYR A 66 45.58 -2.54 -8.38
N SER A 67 46.71 -1.83 -8.34
CA SER A 67 47.96 -2.34 -7.75
C SER A 67 48.08 -1.88 -6.30
N TYR A 68 48.23 -2.84 -5.40
CA TYR A 68 48.41 -2.63 -3.97
C TYR A 68 49.83 -3.04 -3.55
N LYS A 69 50.55 -2.11 -2.92
CA LYS A 69 51.91 -2.26 -2.42
C LYS A 69 51.90 -2.49 -0.90
N PHE A 70 52.57 -3.55 -0.46
CA PHE A 70 52.74 -3.86 0.96
C PHE A 70 53.76 -2.92 1.59
N LYS A 71 53.34 -2.18 2.62
CA LYS A 71 54.23 -1.27 3.37
C LYS A 71 55.12 -2.01 4.37
N ASN A 72 54.61 -3.10 4.94
CA ASN A 72 55.28 -3.92 5.95
C ASN A 72 55.30 -5.38 5.47
N GLU A 73 56.24 -6.16 6.01
CA GLU A 73 56.22 -7.61 5.83
C GLU A 73 54.91 -8.18 6.39
N THR A 74 54.19 -8.95 5.57
CA THR A 74 52.85 -9.46 5.90
C THR A 74 52.77 -10.95 5.61
N VAL A 75 52.46 -11.75 6.64
CA VAL A 75 52.33 -13.20 6.53
C VAL A 75 50.88 -13.58 6.25
N ILE A 76 50.62 -14.09 5.05
CA ILE A 76 49.31 -14.56 4.62
C ILE A 76 49.29 -16.09 4.70
N THR A 77 48.27 -16.63 5.32
CA THR A 77 47.95 -18.07 5.41
C THR A 77 46.52 -18.28 4.92
N ASP A 78 46.17 -19.49 4.49
CA ASP A 78 44.80 -19.77 4.02
C ASP A 78 43.73 -19.43 5.07
N ASN A 79 44.05 -19.54 6.37
CA ASN A 79 43.13 -19.20 7.47
C ASN A 79 42.91 -17.70 7.69
N ASN A 80 43.88 -16.84 7.32
CA ASN A 80 43.78 -15.38 7.53
C ASN A 80 43.57 -14.58 6.23
N LYS A 81 43.63 -15.26 5.09
CA LYS A 81 43.62 -14.68 3.74
C LYS A 81 42.47 -13.71 3.48
N LYS A 82 41.24 -14.12 3.84
CA LYS A 82 40.03 -13.31 3.67
C LYS A 82 40.01 -12.05 4.55
N GLN A 83 40.50 -12.17 5.79
CA GLN A 83 40.62 -11.04 6.70
C GLN A 83 41.62 -10.00 6.15
N PHE A 84 42.77 -10.46 5.67
CA PHE A 84 43.76 -9.58 5.04
C PHE A 84 43.27 -8.99 3.72
N ALA A 85 42.52 -9.74 2.91
CA ALA A 85 41.89 -9.23 1.70
C ALA A 85 40.94 -8.06 2.00
N ALA A 86 40.15 -8.14 3.09
CA ALA A 86 39.30 -7.03 3.54
C ALA A 86 40.11 -5.81 4.00
N ILE A 87 41.19 -6.03 4.76
CA ILE A 87 42.08 -4.95 5.22
C ILE A 87 42.75 -4.24 4.02
N ILE A 88 43.27 -5.01 3.06
CA ILE A 88 43.89 -4.50 1.83
C ILE A 88 42.88 -3.68 1.03
N LEU A 89 41.67 -4.21 0.84
CA LEU A 89 40.61 -3.50 0.13
C LEU A 89 40.25 -2.18 0.82
N ASN A 90 40.14 -2.17 2.15
CA ASN A 90 39.84 -0.95 2.89
C ASN A 90 40.96 0.09 2.74
N ASN A 91 42.22 -0.35 2.85
CA ASN A 91 43.37 0.52 2.62
C ASN A 91 43.37 1.11 1.21
N ALA A 92 43.05 0.31 0.19
CA ALA A 92 42.94 0.77 -1.19
C ALA A 92 41.79 1.77 -1.40
N LYS A 93 40.62 1.52 -0.79
CA LYS A 93 39.46 2.43 -0.83
C LYS A 93 39.71 3.77 -0.17
N GLU A 94 40.53 3.79 0.87
CA GLU A 94 40.82 5.00 1.65
C GLU A 94 42.14 5.68 1.25
N GLY A 95 42.96 5.05 0.39
CA GLY A 95 44.29 5.57 0.00
C GLY A 95 45.29 5.53 1.16
N LYS A 96 45.26 4.48 1.98
CA LYS A 96 46.10 4.31 3.17
C LYS A 96 47.36 3.48 2.86
N GLN A 97 48.32 3.50 3.80
CA GLN A 97 49.57 2.73 3.73
C GLN A 97 50.46 3.04 2.51
N GLY A 98 50.39 4.27 1.97
CA GLY A 98 51.19 4.68 0.81
C GLY A 98 50.66 4.21 -0.53
N ASN A 99 49.42 3.71 -0.57
CA ASN A 99 48.73 3.32 -1.79
C ASN A 99 47.77 4.41 -2.27
N THR A 100 47.57 4.52 -3.58
CA THR A 100 46.64 5.51 -4.16
C THR A 100 45.20 5.15 -3.83
N LYS A 101 44.33 6.13 -3.66
CA LYS A 101 42.91 5.84 -3.44
C LYS A 101 42.28 5.25 -4.71
N ILE A 102 41.47 4.20 -4.59
CA ILE A 102 40.64 3.73 -5.72
C ILE A 102 39.81 4.90 -6.24
N ALA A 103 39.89 5.13 -7.56
CA ALA A 103 39.29 6.29 -8.20
C ALA A 103 37.76 6.36 -7.99
N THR A 104 37.22 7.57 -7.85
CA THR A 104 35.79 7.82 -7.70
C THR A 104 34.98 7.18 -8.84
N GLY A 105 33.96 6.40 -8.51
CA GLY A 105 33.14 5.67 -9.48
C GLY A 105 33.67 4.27 -9.86
N LYS A 106 34.80 3.84 -9.29
CA LYS A 106 35.28 2.45 -9.35
C LYS A 106 35.05 1.74 -8.01
N THR A 107 34.80 0.44 -8.04
CA THR A 107 34.70 -0.42 -6.85
C THR A 107 35.59 -1.65 -7.00
N ALA A 108 35.87 -2.35 -5.91
CA ALA A 108 36.54 -3.64 -5.89
C ALA A 108 35.95 -4.50 -4.76
N PHE A 109 36.06 -5.81 -4.89
CA PHE A 109 35.42 -6.79 -4.01
C PHE A 109 36.47 -7.62 -3.28
N VAL A 110 36.15 -8.00 -2.03
CA VAL A 110 37.07 -8.76 -1.15
C VAL A 110 37.49 -10.08 -1.81
N ASP A 111 36.57 -10.77 -2.48
CA ASP A 111 36.84 -12.05 -3.14
C ASP A 111 37.92 -11.93 -4.24
N ASP A 112 38.01 -10.80 -4.94
CA ASP A 112 39.01 -10.60 -6.00
C ASP A 112 40.38 -10.26 -5.41
N VAL A 113 40.41 -9.53 -4.29
CA VAL A 113 41.64 -9.32 -3.51
C VAL A 113 42.13 -10.63 -2.90
N GLU A 114 41.22 -11.45 -2.37
CA GLU A 114 41.53 -12.76 -1.80
C GLU A 114 42.12 -13.71 -2.85
N LYS A 115 41.60 -13.70 -4.08
CA LYS A 115 42.17 -14.46 -5.20
C LYS A 115 43.56 -13.98 -5.62
N ALA A 116 43.83 -12.69 -5.49
CA ALA A 116 45.15 -12.12 -5.81
C ALA A 116 46.22 -12.42 -4.74
N LEU A 117 45.81 -12.95 -3.58
CA LEU A 117 46.72 -13.35 -2.52
C LEU A 117 47.14 -14.82 -2.66
N GLU A 118 48.34 -15.13 -2.19
CA GLU A 118 48.88 -16.48 -2.01
C GLU A 118 49.21 -16.70 -0.54
N SER A 119 49.17 -17.95 -0.07
CA SER A 119 49.61 -18.29 1.28
C SER A 119 51.13 -18.25 1.37
N LYS A 120 51.69 -17.05 1.59
CA LYS A 120 53.12 -16.78 1.72
C LYS A 120 53.37 -15.48 2.50
N THR A 121 54.65 -15.22 2.76
CA THR A 121 55.10 -13.92 3.29
C THR A 121 55.30 -12.93 2.14
N TYR A 122 54.59 -11.81 2.19
CA TYR A 122 54.78 -10.67 1.29
C TYR A 122 55.76 -9.69 1.91
N GLY A 123 56.93 -9.55 1.29
CA GLY A 123 57.97 -8.62 1.73
C GLY A 123 57.61 -7.16 1.49
N ILE A 124 58.33 -6.25 2.15
CA ILE A 124 58.15 -4.80 1.99
C ILE A 124 58.33 -4.40 0.54
N GLY A 125 57.36 -3.64 0.02
CA GLY A 125 57.38 -3.11 -1.34
C GLY A 125 56.91 -4.07 -2.44
N THR A 126 56.60 -5.33 -2.09
CA THR A 126 55.92 -6.26 -3.01
C THR A 126 54.52 -5.76 -3.35
N THR A 127 54.02 -6.13 -4.52
CA THR A 127 52.70 -5.68 -5.01
C THR A 127 51.82 -6.86 -5.39
N ILE A 128 50.51 -6.68 -5.18
CA ILE A 128 49.47 -7.52 -5.79
C ILE A 128 48.57 -6.66 -6.65
N SER A 129 47.94 -7.28 -7.64
CA SER A 129 46.96 -6.61 -8.49
C SER A 129 45.62 -7.33 -8.39
N PHE A 130 44.55 -6.57 -8.23
CA PHE A 130 43.19 -7.10 -8.23
C PHE A 130 42.27 -6.23 -9.08
N ASP A 131 41.20 -6.83 -9.57
CA ASP A 131 40.28 -6.19 -10.48
C ASP A 131 39.51 -5.06 -9.80
N THR A 132 39.40 -3.92 -10.49
CA THR A 132 38.38 -2.92 -10.17
C THR A 132 37.28 -2.97 -11.19
N TYR A 133 36.13 -2.41 -10.83
CA TYR A 133 34.94 -2.43 -11.64
C TYR A 133 34.35 -1.03 -11.70
N LYS A 134 33.95 -0.63 -12.89
CA LYS A 134 33.24 0.62 -13.11
C LYS A 134 31.77 0.31 -13.36
N THR A 135 30.89 1.01 -12.65
CA THR A 135 29.46 0.98 -12.95
C THR A 135 29.26 1.66 -14.30
N LEU A 136 28.96 0.87 -15.33
CA LEU A 136 28.56 1.39 -16.63
C LEU A 136 27.04 1.35 -16.73
N ALA A 137 26.48 2.42 -17.28
CA ALA A 137 25.14 2.39 -17.83
C ALA A 137 25.17 1.47 -19.06
N GLU A 138 24.66 0.24 -18.93
CA GLU A 138 24.41 -0.61 -20.09
C GLU A 138 23.02 -0.25 -20.67
N SER A 139 23.00 0.33 -21.86
CA SER A 139 21.76 0.60 -22.61
C SER A 139 21.44 -0.60 -23.52
N LEU A 140 20.17 -0.99 -23.59
CA LEU A 140 19.70 -2.02 -24.53
C LEU A 140 19.27 -1.36 -25.84
N TRP A 141 19.75 -1.88 -26.98
CA TRP A 141 19.44 -1.34 -28.31
C TRP A 141 18.55 -2.32 -29.07
N LEU A 142 17.52 -1.81 -29.75
CA LEU A 142 16.70 -2.61 -30.67
C LEU A 142 16.66 -1.92 -32.03
N LYS A 143 17.35 -2.51 -33.02
CA LYS A 143 17.29 -2.09 -34.42
C LYS A 143 16.34 -3.03 -35.16
N ALA A 144 15.28 -2.49 -35.74
CA ALA A 144 14.35 -3.27 -36.54
C ALA A 144 14.41 -2.81 -38.00
N GLU A 145 14.51 -3.78 -38.92
CA GLU A 145 14.52 -3.56 -40.36
C GLU A 145 13.43 -4.42 -40.99
N CYS A 146 12.59 -3.81 -41.82
CA CYS A 146 11.61 -4.52 -42.64
C CYS A 146 11.81 -4.14 -44.11
N GLN A 147 11.91 -5.14 -44.97
CA GLN A 147 12.07 -4.96 -46.41
C GLN A 147 10.85 -5.56 -47.12
N GLY A 148 10.05 -4.71 -47.76
CA GLY A 148 9.04 -5.14 -48.72
C GLY A 148 9.56 -5.03 -50.16
N ASP A 149 8.77 -5.48 -51.13
CA ASP A 149 9.19 -5.60 -52.54
C ASP A 149 9.60 -4.27 -53.22
N THR A 150 9.21 -3.12 -52.66
CA THR A 150 9.46 -1.79 -53.25
C THR A 150 10.10 -0.76 -52.32
N LYS A 151 10.19 -1.01 -51.01
CA LYS A 151 10.77 -0.04 -50.07
C LYS A 151 11.30 -0.70 -48.79
N LYS A 152 12.48 -0.25 -48.35
CA LYS A 152 13.06 -0.58 -47.05
C LYS A 152 12.61 0.43 -46.00
N HIS A 153 12.16 -0.07 -44.86
CA HIS A 153 11.82 0.74 -43.69
C HIS A 153 12.74 0.35 -42.53
N GLU A 154 13.51 1.33 -42.06
CA GLU A 154 14.45 1.17 -40.96
C GLU A 154 14.12 2.15 -39.83
N GLY A 155 14.24 1.69 -38.59
CA GLY A 155 14.01 2.50 -37.40
C GLY A 155 14.93 2.08 -36.25
N GLU A 156 15.56 3.06 -35.62
CA GLU A 156 16.27 2.88 -34.36
C GLU A 156 15.30 3.11 -33.22
N PHE A 157 15.05 2.10 -32.40
CA PHE A 157 14.21 2.20 -31.23
C PHE A 157 15.09 2.14 -29.97
N LEU A 158 14.68 2.82 -28.90
CA LEU A 158 15.37 2.87 -27.60
C LEU A 158 16.64 3.76 -27.53
N LYS A 159 16.80 4.74 -28.43
CA LYS A 159 17.94 5.68 -28.42
C LYS A 159 17.57 7.02 -27.75
N ARG A 160 17.71 7.12 -26.42
CA ARG A 160 17.72 8.41 -25.69
C ARG A 160 18.72 8.38 -24.55
N ASP A 161 19.64 9.34 -24.53
CA ASP A 161 20.59 9.53 -23.45
C ASP A 161 19.87 9.90 -22.14
N GLY A 162 20.17 9.18 -21.06
CA GLY A 162 19.76 9.53 -19.69
C GLY A 162 18.45 8.91 -19.17
N GLU A 163 17.72 8.12 -19.96
CA GLU A 163 16.54 7.39 -19.49
C GLU A 163 16.85 5.89 -19.27
N TYR A 164 16.60 5.40 -18.04
CA TYR A 164 16.70 3.97 -17.69
C TYR A 164 15.30 3.39 -17.43
N PHE A 165 15.11 2.10 -17.70
CA PHE A 165 13.91 1.37 -17.25
C PHE A 165 14.24 0.50 -16.03
N VAL A 166 13.38 0.54 -15.02
CA VAL A 166 13.27 -0.49 -13.99
C VAL A 166 12.08 -1.38 -14.37
N ILE A 167 12.33 -2.63 -14.77
CA ILE A 167 11.25 -3.60 -15.02
C ILE A 167 10.84 -4.22 -13.68
N GLY A 168 9.79 -3.66 -13.09
CA GLY A 168 9.01 -4.18 -11.98
C GLY A 168 7.65 -3.50 -11.99
N LYS A 169 6.56 -4.21 -11.64
CA LYS A 169 5.20 -3.66 -11.53
C LYS A 169 5.25 -2.24 -10.93
N GLY A 170 4.71 -1.24 -11.66
CA GLY A 170 4.94 0.20 -11.44
C GLY A 170 5.10 0.58 -9.97
N LYS A 171 6.35 0.68 -9.50
CA LYS A 171 6.67 1.06 -8.13
C LYS A 171 6.39 2.56 -8.03
N CYS A 172 5.43 2.95 -7.20
CA CYS A 172 5.17 4.37 -6.93
C CYS A 172 6.49 5.10 -6.63
N PRO A 173 6.81 6.22 -7.28
CA PRO A 173 8.10 6.92 -7.11
C PRO A 173 8.28 7.50 -5.70
N ARG A 174 7.19 7.58 -4.92
CA ARG A 174 7.16 8.03 -3.53
C ARG A 174 7.33 6.88 -2.52
N CYS A 175 7.15 5.63 -2.97
CA CYS A 175 7.36 4.44 -2.15
C CYS A 175 8.85 4.24 -1.86
N GLY A 176 9.21 4.12 -0.58
CA GLY A 176 10.58 3.81 -0.16
C GLY A 176 11.54 5.00 -0.25
N LYS A 177 11.02 6.23 -0.35
CA LYS A 177 11.81 7.46 -0.17
C LYS A 177 10.99 8.49 0.60
N LEU A 178 11.59 9.09 1.61
CA LEU A 178 11.10 10.26 2.33
C LEU A 178 11.82 11.50 1.79
N THR A 179 11.09 12.57 1.53
CA THR A 179 11.67 13.82 1.02
C THR A 179 11.62 14.94 2.06
N LEU A 180 12.45 15.96 1.88
CA LEU A 180 12.43 17.14 2.74
C LEU A 180 11.11 17.90 2.62
N ASP A 181 10.56 18.01 1.41
CA ASP A 181 9.25 18.64 1.17
C ASP A 181 8.12 17.93 1.94
N GLU A 182 8.13 16.59 1.97
CA GLU A 182 7.18 15.82 2.79
C GLU A 182 7.37 16.16 4.29
N LEU A 183 8.61 16.26 4.76
CA LEU A 183 8.91 16.60 6.17
C LEU A 183 8.61 18.05 6.54
N ASP A 184 8.68 18.99 5.61
CA ASP A 184 8.30 20.38 5.82
C ASP A 184 6.80 20.52 6.10
N LEU A 185 5.98 19.67 5.47
CA LEU A 185 4.54 19.59 5.72
C LEU A 185 4.20 18.86 7.04
N ILE A 186 5.02 17.89 7.46
CA ILE A 186 4.78 17.09 8.66
C ILE A 186 5.22 17.82 9.93
N PHE A 187 6.41 18.44 9.90
CA PHE A 187 7.10 19.07 11.03
C PHE A 187 7.34 20.55 10.77
N THR A 188 6.25 21.31 10.74
CA THR A 188 6.24 22.74 10.39
C THR A 188 7.07 23.62 11.33
N SER A 189 7.42 23.13 12.53
CA SER A 189 8.18 23.86 13.54
C SER A 189 9.56 23.26 13.84
N ALA A 190 10.00 22.26 13.07
CA ALA A 190 11.31 21.65 13.22
C ALA A 190 12.35 22.33 12.32
N THR A 191 13.58 22.44 12.83
CA THR A 191 14.74 22.93 12.08
C THR A 191 15.05 22.02 10.90
N LYS A 192 15.60 22.60 9.81
CA LYS A 192 16.05 21.84 8.64
C LYS A 192 17.02 20.69 8.99
N ALA A 193 18.00 20.93 9.87
CA ALA A 193 18.98 19.92 10.28
C ALA A 193 18.32 18.67 10.89
N LYS A 194 17.36 18.85 11.82
CA LYS A 194 16.59 17.74 12.40
C LYS A 194 15.79 16.95 11.34
N LYS A 195 15.20 17.64 10.36
CA LYS A 195 14.47 16.99 9.26
C LYS A 195 15.42 16.19 8.36
N GLU A 196 16.59 16.75 8.03
CA GLU A 196 17.61 16.07 7.24
C GLU A 196 18.15 14.83 7.96
N GLU A 197 18.42 14.92 9.26
CA GLU A 197 18.85 13.77 10.07
C GLU A 197 17.81 12.65 10.08
N LEU A 198 16.53 12.98 10.35
CA LEU A 198 15.41 12.04 10.31
C LEU A 198 15.23 11.42 8.92
N MET A 199 15.33 12.24 7.87
CA MET A 199 15.21 11.81 6.47
C MET A 199 16.30 10.82 6.09
N ASN A 200 17.55 11.13 6.45
CA ASN A 200 18.70 10.30 6.13
C ASN A 200 18.62 8.96 6.87
N ALA A 201 18.32 8.99 8.16
CA ALA A 201 18.13 7.78 8.96
C ALA A 201 17.02 6.89 8.39
N PHE A 202 15.85 7.47 8.10
CA PHE A 202 14.72 6.74 7.52
C PHE A 202 15.07 6.15 6.14
N ASN A 203 15.65 6.93 5.24
CA ASN A 203 15.93 6.49 3.86
C ASN A 203 17.03 5.42 3.77
N LEU A 204 17.97 5.40 4.71
CA LEU A 204 18.96 4.32 4.78
C LEU A 204 18.36 3.02 5.35
N ALA A 205 17.43 3.15 6.30
CA ALA A 205 16.86 2.02 7.04
C ALA A 205 15.61 1.39 6.39
N ASN A 206 14.82 2.14 5.61
CA ASN A 206 13.48 1.73 5.17
C ASN A 206 13.44 0.42 4.36
N SER A 207 14.37 0.26 3.43
CA SER A 207 14.47 -0.94 2.59
C SER A 207 14.81 -2.17 3.41
N LYS A 208 15.62 -2.01 4.46
CA LYS A 208 16.06 -3.06 5.40
C LYS A 208 14.89 -3.57 6.25
N PHE A 209 14.09 -2.64 6.76
CA PHE A 209 12.95 -2.96 7.62
C PHE A 209 11.62 -3.12 6.87
N GLY A 210 11.58 -2.99 5.55
CA GLY A 210 10.36 -3.24 4.77
C GLY A 210 9.34 -2.10 4.75
N LEU A 211 9.69 -0.92 5.27
CA LEU A 211 8.82 0.26 5.39
C LEU A 211 8.88 1.11 4.11
N ASN A 212 8.46 0.51 2.99
CA ASN A 212 8.69 0.99 1.63
C ASN A 212 7.43 1.44 0.89
N THR A 213 6.27 1.59 1.54
CA THR A 213 5.05 2.09 0.89
C THR A 213 4.59 3.43 1.46
N CYS A 214 3.86 4.23 0.67
CA CYS A 214 3.30 5.49 1.18
C CYS A 214 2.31 5.24 2.33
N GLN A 215 1.53 4.15 2.26
CA GLN A 215 0.61 3.74 3.32
C GLN A 215 1.36 3.42 4.62
N GLN A 216 2.48 2.69 4.53
CA GLN A 216 3.33 2.43 5.69
C GLN A 216 3.96 3.70 6.23
N LYS A 217 4.47 4.60 5.36
CA LYS A 217 4.95 5.93 5.78
C LYS A 217 3.85 6.68 6.53
N ALA A 218 2.62 6.66 6.01
CA ALA A 218 1.52 7.41 6.60
C ALA A 218 1.20 6.95 8.01
N HIS A 219 1.06 5.64 8.20
CA HIS A 219 0.86 5.08 9.54
C HIS A 219 2.06 5.33 10.46
N PHE A 220 3.29 5.14 9.99
CA PHE A 220 4.49 5.39 10.78
C PHE A 220 4.59 6.84 11.27
N PHE A 221 4.51 7.81 10.35
CA PHE A 221 4.64 9.22 10.70
C PHE A 221 3.44 9.78 11.45
N ALA A 222 2.26 9.15 11.38
CA ALA A 222 1.14 9.50 12.25
C ALA A 222 1.46 9.24 13.74
N GLN A 223 2.19 8.15 14.02
CA GLN A 223 2.65 7.81 15.37
C GLN A 223 3.81 8.71 15.80
N VAL A 224 4.82 8.86 14.93
CA VAL A 224 5.99 9.70 15.20
C VAL A 224 5.57 11.13 15.53
N ARG A 225 4.72 11.75 14.69
CA ARG A 225 4.31 13.14 14.86
C ARG A 225 3.57 13.39 16.17
N GLU A 226 2.79 12.40 16.64
CA GLU A 226 2.13 12.50 17.93
C GLU A 226 3.13 12.53 19.08
N GLU A 227 4.18 11.72 19.01
CA GLU A 227 5.14 11.55 20.10
C GLU A 227 6.14 12.69 20.21
N VAL A 228 6.66 13.16 19.06
CA VAL A 228 7.73 14.17 19.03
C VAL A 228 7.22 15.57 18.67
N GLY A 229 5.93 15.71 18.35
CA GLY A 229 5.30 16.97 17.97
C GLY A 229 5.85 17.58 16.67
N LEU A 230 5.45 18.82 16.38
CA LEU A 230 5.81 19.53 15.14
C LEU A 230 7.28 19.96 15.05
N SER A 231 8.00 19.95 16.18
CA SER A 231 9.40 20.41 16.28
C SER A 231 10.43 19.27 16.35
N ILE A 232 9.99 18.00 16.23
CA ILE A 232 10.85 16.81 16.44
C ILE A 232 11.58 16.94 17.78
N ASN A 233 10.78 17.05 18.85
CA ASN A 233 11.28 17.14 20.22
C ASN A 233 11.27 15.75 20.85
N VAL A 234 12.35 14.99 20.64
CA VAL A 234 12.53 13.68 21.28
C VAL A 234 12.90 13.92 22.73
N LYS A 235 12.02 13.50 23.64
CA LYS A 235 12.22 13.68 25.09
C LYS A 235 13.27 12.68 25.60
N ASP A 236 14.00 13.07 26.64
CA ASP A 236 14.84 12.14 27.41
C ASP A 236 13.97 11.22 28.30
N GLY A 237 13.19 10.39 27.64
CA GLY A 237 12.22 9.48 28.23
C GLY A 237 11.00 10.16 28.86
N GLU A 238 10.04 9.34 29.28
CA GLU A 238 8.91 9.76 30.09
C GLU A 238 9.38 10.32 31.44
N GLY A 239 8.71 11.36 31.95
CA GLY A 239 9.17 12.12 33.11
C GLY A 239 8.75 11.57 34.47
N LEU A 240 7.67 10.77 34.53
CA LEU A 240 7.10 10.16 35.74
C LEU A 240 6.94 11.07 36.98
N ASN A 241 6.88 12.39 36.78
CA ASN A 241 6.68 13.35 37.87
C ASN A 241 5.20 13.44 38.25
N TYR A 242 4.71 12.41 38.93
CA TYR A 242 3.32 12.29 39.38
C TYR A 242 3.15 12.74 40.82
N ALA A 243 2.06 13.46 41.09
CA ALA A 243 1.56 13.67 42.44
C ALA A 243 1.05 12.35 43.04
N VAL A 244 1.01 12.25 44.37
CA VAL A 244 0.61 11.02 45.10
C VAL A 244 -0.72 10.46 44.57
N GLU A 245 -1.74 11.30 44.46
CA GLU A 245 -3.08 10.94 44.00
C GLU A 245 -3.14 10.55 42.52
N LYS A 246 -2.19 11.02 41.70
CA LYS A 246 -2.11 10.70 40.26
C LYS A 246 -1.37 9.41 39.96
N LEU A 247 -0.56 8.91 40.90
CA LEU A 247 0.14 7.64 40.71
C LEU A 247 -0.83 6.46 40.58
N THR A 248 -1.92 6.44 41.35
CA THR A 248 -2.88 5.33 41.32
C THR A 248 -3.76 5.31 40.08
N GLU A 249 -3.91 6.46 39.40
CA GLU A 249 -4.58 6.55 38.09
C GLU A 249 -3.80 5.83 36.98
N ASN A 250 -2.46 5.80 37.10
CA ASN A 250 -1.58 5.28 36.06
C ASN A 250 -1.01 3.89 36.39
N TYR A 251 -0.82 3.60 37.68
CA TYR A 251 -0.05 2.45 38.12
C TYR A 251 -0.69 1.77 39.34
N THR A 252 -1.17 0.54 39.13
CA THR A 252 -1.80 -0.28 40.18
C THR A 252 -0.89 -0.55 41.38
N ARG A 253 0.43 -0.58 41.17
CA ARG A 253 1.44 -0.84 42.21
C ARG A 253 1.50 0.24 43.31
N PHE A 254 0.92 1.40 43.06
CA PHE A 254 0.85 2.50 44.02
C PHE A 254 -0.50 2.57 44.74
N SER A 255 -1.40 1.62 44.47
CA SER A 255 -2.71 1.51 45.11
C SER A 255 -2.69 0.45 46.21
N THR A 256 -3.39 0.73 47.31
CA THR A 256 -3.62 -0.23 48.41
C THR A 256 -4.43 -1.45 47.97
N THR A 257 -5.29 -1.28 46.95
CA THR A 257 -6.15 -2.35 46.43
C THR A 257 -5.52 -3.16 45.31
N GLY A 258 -4.37 -2.72 44.79
CA GLY A 258 -3.78 -3.29 43.57
C GLY A 258 -4.60 -2.98 42.29
N LEU A 259 -5.59 -2.09 42.37
CA LEU A 259 -6.41 -1.65 41.23
C LEU A 259 -6.14 -0.17 40.90
N LEU A 260 -6.36 0.21 39.63
CA LEU A 260 -6.26 1.61 39.21
C LEU A 260 -7.34 2.43 39.93
N ASN A 261 -7.03 3.70 40.18
CA ASN A 261 -7.88 4.66 40.90
C ASN A 261 -8.22 4.25 42.35
N GLY A 262 -7.53 3.26 42.93
CA GLY A 262 -7.67 2.95 44.36
C GLY A 262 -6.91 3.93 45.27
N PRO A 263 -7.11 3.85 46.59
CA PRO A 263 -6.42 4.71 47.56
C PRO A 263 -4.89 4.51 47.50
N PRO A 264 -4.08 5.60 47.51
CA PRO A 264 -2.62 5.50 47.46
C PRO A 264 -2.04 4.69 48.63
N ASN A 265 -1.07 3.84 48.34
CA ASN A 265 -0.31 3.08 49.35
C ASN A 265 0.94 3.83 49.80
N ASP A 266 1.70 3.25 50.73
CA ASP A 266 2.90 3.89 51.26
C ASP A 266 3.94 4.26 50.20
N LEU A 267 4.11 3.43 49.17
CA LEU A 267 5.02 3.74 48.07
C LEU A 267 4.60 5.02 47.33
N ALA A 268 3.30 5.26 47.19
CA ALA A 268 2.78 6.46 46.53
C ALA A 268 3.11 7.71 47.34
N PHE A 269 2.92 7.66 48.67
CA PHE A 269 3.26 8.77 49.56
C PHE A 269 4.77 8.98 49.68
N THR A 270 5.57 7.91 49.69
CA THR A 270 7.03 8.02 49.80
C THR A 270 7.67 8.61 48.55
N TYR A 271 7.19 8.25 47.36
CA TYR A 271 7.88 8.58 46.11
C TYR A 271 7.13 9.58 45.22
N GLY A 272 5.81 9.75 45.37
CA GLY A 272 5.02 10.74 44.64
C GLY A 272 5.30 12.18 45.07
N ARG A 273 4.98 13.15 44.22
CA ARG A 273 5.15 14.57 44.55
C ARG A 273 4.11 14.99 45.59
N ILE A 274 4.58 15.65 46.65
CA ILE A 274 3.77 16.36 47.64
C ILE A 274 4.22 17.81 47.64
N ASP A 275 3.33 18.72 47.26
CA ASP A 275 3.59 20.14 47.19
C ASP A 275 2.47 20.94 47.86
N SER A 276 2.57 22.27 47.85
CA SER A 276 1.60 23.14 48.49
C SER A 276 0.18 22.97 47.96
N SER A 277 0.01 22.47 46.73
CA SER A 277 -1.30 22.31 46.09
C SER A 277 -2.07 21.09 46.57
N ASN A 278 -1.39 20.02 47.02
CA ASN A 278 -2.04 18.76 47.40
C ASN A 278 -1.85 18.36 48.87
N ILE A 279 -0.86 18.91 49.59
CA ILE A 279 -0.51 18.44 50.95
C ILE A 279 -1.68 18.50 51.95
N THR A 280 -2.49 19.56 51.93
CA THR A 280 -3.65 19.70 52.82
C THR A 280 -4.71 18.64 52.51
N PHE A 281 -4.99 18.42 51.22
CA PHE A 281 -5.90 17.37 50.78
C PHE A 281 -5.42 15.98 51.20
N LEU A 282 -4.14 15.68 50.99
CA LEU A 282 -3.55 14.39 51.34
C LEU A 282 -3.59 14.12 52.86
N ARG A 283 -3.24 15.12 53.69
CA ARG A 283 -3.27 15.01 55.16
C ARG A 283 -4.68 14.70 55.67
N ASN A 284 -5.68 15.44 55.18
CA ASN A 284 -7.05 15.33 55.67
C ASN A 284 -7.76 14.08 55.13
N THR A 285 -7.61 13.78 53.85
CA THR A 285 -8.33 12.68 53.19
C THR A 285 -7.81 11.31 53.60
N TYR A 286 -6.49 11.19 53.82
CA TYR A 286 -5.84 9.91 54.13
C TYR A 286 -5.34 9.82 55.57
N ASN A 287 -5.75 10.76 56.44
CA ASN A 287 -5.39 10.81 57.86
C ASN A 287 -3.87 10.77 58.11
N ARG A 288 -3.08 11.48 57.28
CA ARG A 288 -1.60 11.50 57.33
C ARG A 288 -1.05 12.86 57.75
N HIS A 289 -1.40 13.32 58.95
CA HIS A 289 -1.12 14.69 59.42
C HIS A 289 0.37 15.09 59.44
N THR A 290 1.30 14.12 59.47
CA THR A 290 2.74 14.35 59.55
C THR A 290 3.46 14.47 58.20
N LEU A 291 2.75 14.35 57.06
CA LEU A 291 3.36 14.49 55.73
C LEU A 291 4.07 15.83 55.56
N THR A 292 5.22 15.85 54.88
CA THR A 292 5.95 17.06 54.49
C THR A 292 5.99 17.18 52.96
N GLN A 293 6.29 18.37 52.45
CA GLN A 293 6.44 18.56 51.00
C GLN A 293 7.75 17.94 50.52
N HIS A 294 7.71 17.31 49.35
CA HIS A 294 8.89 16.82 48.64
C HIS A 294 8.59 16.62 47.15
N SER A 295 9.64 16.68 46.34
CA SER A 295 9.56 16.34 44.92
C SER A 295 9.35 14.84 44.71
N ALA A 296 8.83 14.47 43.54
CA ALA A 296 8.72 13.07 43.15
C ALA A 296 10.11 12.43 42.98
N ASN A 297 10.28 11.21 43.49
CA ASN A 297 11.43 10.36 43.15
C ASN A 297 11.11 9.58 41.87
N VAL A 298 11.29 10.26 40.73
CA VAL A 298 10.91 9.74 39.40
C VAL A 298 11.60 8.43 39.02
N GLN A 299 12.84 8.22 39.47
CA GLN A 299 13.57 6.98 39.24
C GLN A 299 12.97 5.82 40.03
N MET A 300 12.67 6.01 41.32
CA MET A 300 11.99 4.98 42.10
C MET A 300 10.58 4.72 41.62
N ILE A 301 9.84 5.75 41.19
CA ILE A 301 8.51 5.57 40.60
C ILE A 301 8.59 4.63 39.40
N ALA A 302 9.54 4.86 38.47
CA ALA A 302 9.72 4.01 37.30
C ALA A 302 10.16 2.58 37.65
N ASN A 303 11.13 2.44 38.57
CA ASN A 303 11.62 1.14 39.01
C ASN A 303 10.50 0.31 39.65
N ILE A 304 9.61 0.94 40.43
CA ILE A 304 8.44 0.27 40.98
C ILE A 304 7.45 -0.06 39.86
N ALA A 305 7.02 0.93 39.08
CA ALA A 305 5.99 0.79 38.04
C ALA A 305 6.30 -0.29 37.00
N TYR A 306 7.58 -0.40 36.62
CA TYR A 306 8.05 -1.25 35.54
C TYR A 306 8.90 -2.45 36.00
N SER A 307 9.04 -2.70 37.30
CA SER A 307 9.73 -3.90 37.82
C SER A 307 9.07 -5.19 37.35
N ASN A 308 9.90 -6.18 37.02
CA ASN A 308 9.51 -7.54 36.61
C ASN A 308 8.51 -7.54 35.42
N ARG A 309 8.66 -6.59 34.50
CA ARG A 309 7.80 -6.44 33.31
C ARG A 309 8.66 -6.24 32.07
N ASN A 310 8.27 -6.85 30.94
CA ASN A 310 8.92 -6.67 29.64
C ASN A 310 10.45 -6.84 29.70
N GLY A 311 10.92 -7.84 30.45
CA GLY A 311 12.35 -8.15 30.61
C GLY A 311 13.09 -7.31 31.65
N ASN A 312 12.45 -6.29 32.23
CA ASN A 312 13.06 -5.54 33.32
C ASN A 312 13.20 -6.43 34.55
N GLY A 313 14.34 -6.32 35.24
CA GLY A 313 14.55 -6.96 36.53
C GLY A 313 13.67 -6.38 37.64
N ASP A 314 14.03 -6.75 38.88
CA ASP A 314 13.39 -6.22 40.08
C ASP A 314 13.66 -4.71 40.27
N ILE A 315 13.13 -4.13 41.35
CA ILE A 315 13.28 -2.71 41.64
C ILE A 315 14.77 -2.31 41.78
N ALA A 316 15.58 -3.18 42.37
CA ALA A 316 17.01 -2.94 42.63
C ALA A 316 17.84 -2.90 41.34
N SER A 317 17.42 -3.61 40.29
CA SER A 317 18.09 -3.59 38.98
C SER A 317 18.18 -2.19 38.34
N GLY A 318 17.26 -1.28 38.68
CA GLY A 318 17.16 0.03 38.02
C GLY A 318 16.61 -0.03 36.58
N ASP A 319 16.21 -1.21 36.10
CA ASP A 319 15.77 -1.42 34.73
C ASP A 319 14.48 -0.64 34.42
N GLY A 320 13.61 -0.41 35.41
CA GLY A 320 12.37 0.35 35.20
C GLY A 320 12.63 1.79 34.77
N TRP A 321 13.58 2.49 35.41
CA TRP A 321 14.02 3.82 35.00
C TRP A 321 14.88 3.78 33.75
N LYS A 322 15.79 2.80 33.65
CA LYS A 322 16.70 2.67 32.51
C LYS A 322 15.97 2.35 31.21
N TYR A 323 14.85 1.62 31.24
CA TYR A 323 14.08 1.24 30.05
C TYR A 323 12.63 1.78 30.07
N ARG A 324 12.39 2.89 30.78
CA ARG A 324 11.17 3.70 30.64
C ARG A 324 10.97 4.17 29.18
N GLY A 325 9.75 4.56 28.83
CA GLY A 325 9.38 4.97 27.47
C GLY A 325 10.30 6.06 26.93
N ARG A 326 10.98 5.78 25.81
CA ARG A 326 12.02 6.63 25.18
C ARG A 326 11.96 6.63 23.65
N GLY A 327 12.69 7.56 23.03
CA GLY A 327 12.84 7.63 21.59
C GLY A 327 11.58 8.09 20.86
N ILE A 328 11.62 7.98 19.53
CA ILE A 328 10.66 8.62 18.62
C ILE A 328 9.24 8.03 18.72
N ILE A 329 9.09 6.77 19.14
CA ILE A 329 7.78 6.10 19.31
C ILE A 329 7.52 5.56 20.73
N GLN A 330 8.21 6.07 21.76
CA GLN A 330 8.02 5.65 23.16
C GLN A 330 8.26 4.14 23.40
N ILE A 331 9.49 3.65 23.14
CA ILE A 331 9.87 2.24 23.39
C ILE A 331 10.13 2.02 24.89
N THR A 332 9.41 1.06 25.49
CA THR A 332 9.46 0.73 26.93
C THR A 332 9.73 -0.74 27.21
N GLY A 333 10.71 -1.02 28.08
CA GLY A 333 11.07 -2.35 28.58
C GLY A 333 12.30 -2.95 27.90
N LYS A 334 13.17 -3.57 28.70
CA LYS A 334 14.46 -4.14 28.29
C LYS A 334 14.36 -5.17 27.16
N ASP A 335 13.35 -6.05 27.20
CA ASP A 335 13.13 -7.06 26.15
C ASP A 335 12.93 -6.42 24.78
N LYS A 336 12.31 -5.23 24.72
CA LYS A 336 12.12 -4.53 23.46
C LYS A 336 13.46 -4.08 22.87
N TYR A 337 14.35 -3.53 23.70
CA TYR A 337 15.69 -3.13 23.26
C TYR A 337 16.49 -4.32 22.73
N ILE A 338 16.46 -5.45 23.45
CA ILE A 338 17.14 -6.69 23.02
C ILE A 338 16.62 -7.16 21.66
N LYS A 339 15.29 -7.22 21.49
CA LYS A 339 14.68 -7.65 20.21
C LYS A 339 14.94 -6.67 19.07
N ILE A 340 14.94 -5.35 19.36
CA ILE A 340 15.28 -4.31 18.40
C ILE A 340 16.72 -4.46 17.91
N ASN A 341 17.70 -4.62 18.82
CA ASN A 341 19.10 -4.81 18.42
C ASN A 341 19.26 -6.08 17.60
N LYS A 342 18.68 -7.21 18.03
CA LYS A 342 18.69 -8.44 17.25
C LYS A 342 18.07 -8.27 15.84
N ARG A 343 17.01 -7.45 15.73
CA ARG A 343 16.37 -7.13 14.44
C ARG A 343 17.28 -6.28 13.56
N ILE A 344 17.98 -5.31 14.14
CA ILE A 344 18.98 -4.48 13.45
C ILE A 344 20.14 -5.34 12.97
N ASP A 345 20.72 -6.17 13.84
CA ASP A 345 21.82 -7.10 13.51
C ASP A 345 21.46 -8.08 12.39
N SER A 346 20.19 -8.46 12.29
CA SER A 346 19.70 -9.35 11.23
C SER A 346 19.52 -8.63 9.90
N ASP A 347 18.91 -7.44 9.92
CA ASP A 347 18.32 -6.86 8.72
C ASP A 347 19.08 -5.62 8.21
N TYR A 348 19.91 -4.99 9.04
CA TYR A 348 20.66 -3.77 8.73
C TYR A 348 22.13 -3.85 9.21
N LEU A 349 22.90 -4.76 8.60
CA LEU A 349 24.29 -5.07 8.95
C LEU A 349 25.27 -3.88 8.98
N ASP A 350 25.00 -2.82 8.22
CA ASP A 350 25.87 -1.63 8.17
C ASP A 350 25.64 -0.69 9.37
N PHE A 351 24.57 -0.91 10.14
CA PHE A 351 24.30 -0.17 11.37
C PHE A 351 24.99 -0.87 12.54
N THR A 352 26.13 -0.32 12.96
CA THR A 352 27.04 -0.94 13.94
C THR A 352 26.85 -0.44 15.37
N THR A 353 25.88 0.46 15.59
CA THR A 353 25.59 1.03 16.91
C THR A 353 24.50 0.22 17.60
N ASP A 354 24.79 -0.34 18.77
CA ASP A 354 23.75 -0.94 19.62
C ASP A 354 22.81 0.12 20.17
N ILE A 355 21.50 -0.09 20.05
CA ILE A 355 20.49 0.80 20.65
C ILE A 355 20.42 0.58 22.15
N ASP A 356 20.56 1.64 22.91
CA ASP A 356 20.45 1.66 24.37
C ASP A 356 19.71 2.90 24.89
N ALA A 357 19.62 3.04 26.22
CA ALA A 357 18.91 4.15 26.85
C ALA A 357 19.56 5.53 26.62
N ASN A 358 20.83 5.58 26.23
CA ASN A 358 21.61 6.80 26.05
C ASN A 358 21.50 7.35 24.64
N ASN A 359 21.34 6.47 23.63
CA ASN A 359 21.33 6.89 22.23
C ASN A 359 19.95 6.86 21.58
N ILE A 360 18.96 6.11 22.09
CA ILE A 360 17.64 5.97 21.45
C ILE A 360 16.87 7.30 21.32
N ASN A 361 17.26 8.33 22.08
CA ASN A 361 16.66 9.67 22.01
C ASN A 361 17.27 10.54 20.90
N ASN A 362 18.40 10.13 20.30
CA ASN A 362 18.94 10.77 19.11
C ASN A 362 18.02 10.49 17.91
N ILE A 363 17.96 11.43 16.96
CA ILE A 363 17.05 11.29 15.83
C ILE A 363 17.47 10.10 14.95
N ASN A 364 18.76 9.93 14.67
CA ASN A 364 19.23 8.79 13.88
C ASN A 364 18.93 7.44 14.55
N GLU A 365 19.49 7.18 15.73
CA GLU A 365 19.33 5.92 16.44
C GLU A 365 17.87 5.64 16.80
N GLY A 366 17.12 6.67 17.23
CA GLY A 366 15.71 6.58 17.53
C GLY A 366 14.83 6.23 16.32
N THR A 367 15.20 6.72 15.12
CA THR A 367 14.49 6.37 13.87
C THR A 367 14.72 4.92 13.50
N VAL A 368 15.98 4.47 13.53
CA VAL A 368 16.34 3.07 13.24
C VAL A 368 15.68 2.12 14.24
N ALA A 369 15.76 2.42 15.53
CA ALA A 369 15.09 1.64 16.59
C ALA A 369 13.58 1.54 16.37
N SER A 370 12.94 2.65 15.99
CA SER A 370 11.50 2.70 15.70
C SER A 370 11.13 1.83 14.50
N MET A 371 11.92 1.84 13.43
CA MET A 371 11.64 1.04 12.23
C MET A 371 11.89 -0.45 12.46
N ALA A 372 12.95 -0.79 13.22
CA ALA A 372 13.19 -2.15 13.69
C ALA A 372 12.03 -2.66 14.58
N TYR A 373 11.53 -1.82 15.50
CA TYR A 373 10.34 -2.12 16.30
C TYR A 373 9.13 -2.42 15.40
N TRP A 374 8.88 -1.59 14.40
CA TRP A 374 7.76 -1.77 13.47
C TRP A 374 7.77 -3.11 12.73
N LYS A 375 8.96 -3.60 12.37
CA LYS A 375 9.13 -4.94 11.76
C LYS A 375 8.96 -6.05 12.79
N GLU A 376 9.64 -5.93 13.92
CA GLU A 376 9.65 -6.95 14.97
C GLU A 376 8.25 -7.21 15.55
N TYR A 377 7.48 -6.15 15.76
CA TYR A 377 6.14 -6.22 16.36
C TYR A 377 5.01 -6.18 15.33
N LYS A 378 5.34 -6.35 14.04
CA LYS A 378 4.36 -6.49 12.94
C LYS A 378 3.38 -5.31 12.79
N CYS A 379 3.78 -4.10 13.21
CA CYS A 379 2.99 -2.89 12.97
C CYS A 379 2.68 -2.70 11.49
N MET A 380 3.63 -3.07 10.62
CA MET A 380 3.45 -2.99 9.17
C MET A 380 2.35 -3.93 8.65
N ASP A 381 2.13 -5.08 9.27
CA ASP A 381 1.11 -6.04 8.81
C ASP A 381 -0.28 -5.45 8.98
N GLU A 382 -0.53 -4.75 10.09
CA GLU A 382 -1.78 -4.00 10.29
C GLU A 382 -1.85 -2.77 9.39
N ALA A 383 -0.75 -2.01 9.28
CA ALA A 383 -0.68 -0.84 8.41
C ALA A 383 -0.89 -1.18 6.94
N ASN A 384 -0.59 -2.40 6.48
CA ASN A 384 -0.79 -2.86 5.10
C ASN A 384 -2.25 -3.22 4.79
N LYS A 385 -3.10 -3.48 5.80
CA LYS A 385 -4.49 -3.90 5.59
C LYS A 385 -5.39 -2.76 5.15
N GLY A 386 -5.05 -1.52 5.50
CA GLY A 386 -5.79 -0.33 5.11
C GLY A 386 -5.29 0.91 5.84
N TYR A 387 -5.95 2.04 5.62
CA TYR A 387 -5.65 3.33 6.25
C TYR A 387 -6.88 3.96 6.93
N GLU A 388 -7.90 3.14 7.15
CA GLU A 388 -9.09 3.41 7.94
C GLU A 388 -8.75 3.42 9.43
N LYS A 389 -9.65 4.03 10.24
CA LYS A 389 -9.46 4.18 11.69
C LYS A 389 -9.24 2.84 12.40
N GLU A 390 -9.91 1.76 11.97
CA GLU A 390 -9.75 0.42 12.55
C GLU A 390 -8.29 -0.08 12.45
N HIS A 391 -7.66 0.07 11.29
CA HIS A 391 -6.28 -0.37 11.09
C HIS A 391 -5.29 0.49 11.86
N LEU A 392 -5.56 1.80 11.97
CA LEU A 392 -4.80 2.67 12.86
C LEU A 392 -4.93 2.22 14.33
N ASP A 393 -6.13 1.92 14.80
CA ASP A 393 -6.36 1.52 16.18
C ASP A 393 -5.58 0.24 16.52
N LYS A 394 -5.50 -0.72 15.60
CA LYS A 394 -4.67 -1.94 15.76
C LYS A 394 -3.18 -1.62 15.82
N VAL A 395 -2.68 -0.69 14.99
CA VAL A 395 -1.29 -0.20 15.10
C VAL A 395 -1.05 0.47 16.45
N VAL A 396 -2.00 1.28 16.92
CA VAL A 396 -1.91 1.94 18.24
C VAL A 396 -1.94 0.91 19.37
N ASP A 397 -2.71 -0.16 19.25
CA ASP A 397 -2.76 -1.23 20.26
C ASP A 397 -1.39 -1.92 20.44
N ILE A 398 -0.66 -2.11 19.34
CA ILE A 398 0.69 -2.69 19.35
C ILE A 398 1.70 -1.72 19.99
N ILE A 399 1.58 -0.43 19.72
CA ILE A 399 2.52 0.59 20.24
C ILE A 399 2.21 0.90 21.71
N ASN A 400 0.98 1.34 21.97
CA ASN A 400 0.48 1.69 23.29
C ASN A 400 -1.06 1.66 23.34
N SER A 401 -1.62 0.50 23.67
CA SER A 401 -3.08 0.29 23.78
C SER A 401 -3.78 1.17 24.82
N LYS A 402 -3.06 1.82 25.73
CA LYS A 402 -3.65 2.70 26.75
C LYS A 402 -3.46 4.19 26.44
N THR A 403 -2.97 4.54 25.25
CA THR A 403 -2.74 5.95 24.94
C THR A 403 -4.05 6.75 24.92
N PRO A 404 -4.13 7.92 25.58
CA PRO A 404 -5.27 8.81 25.46
C PRO A 404 -5.30 9.54 24.10
N THR A 405 -4.21 9.49 23.32
CA THR A 405 -4.04 10.28 22.09
C THR A 405 -4.50 9.58 20.80
N ARG A 406 -5.35 8.55 20.90
CA ARG A 406 -5.85 7.80 19.73
C ARG A 406 -6.47 8.70 18.67
N ASN A 407 -7.34 9.63 19.09
CA ASN A 407 -7.99 10.56 18.16
C ASN A 407 -6.98 11.52 17.52
N ALA A 408 -5.97 11.99 18.26
CA ALA A 408 -4.93 12.84 17.69
C ALA A 408 -4.10 12.10 16.64
N ARG A 409 -3.78 10.82 16.87
CA ARG A 409 -3.12 9.95 15.88
C ARG A 409 -3.99 9.73 14.65
N TRP A 410 -5.31 9.64 14.80
CA TRP A 410 -6.24 9.58 13.67
C TRP A 410 -6.22 10.86 12.82
N GLU A 411 -6.24 12.02 13.47
CA GLU A 411 -6.08 13.30 12.77
C GLU A 411 -4.71 13.41 12.08
N ASN A 412 -3.65 12.89 12.70
CA ASN A 412 -2.33 12.82 12.09
C ASN A 412 -2.33 11.89 10.87
N LEU A 413 -2.92 10.70 10.94
CA LEU A 413 -2.99 9.76 9.81
C LEU A 413 -3.71 10.36 8.61
N LYS A 414 -4.85 11.03 8.81
CA LYS A 414 -5.56 11.74 7.73
C LYS A 414 -4.64 12.74 7.01
N LYS A 415 -3.84 13.50 7.76
CA LYS A 415 -2.87 14.43 7.18
C LYS A 415 -1.75 13.69 6.43
N MET A 416 -1.23 12.61 7.00
CA MET A 416 -0.18 11.82 6.35
C MET A 416 -0.65 11.14 5.05
N ILE A 417 -1.92 10.73 4.98
CA ILE A 417 -2.52 10.15 3.76
C ILE A 417 -2.43 11.14 2.59
N GLU A 418 -2.75 12.42 2.85
CA GLU A 418 -2.69 13.48 1.85
C GLU A 418 -1.23 13.88 1.53
N ILE A 419 -0.38 14.05 2.54
CA ILE A 419 1.04 14.42 2.36
C ILE A 419 1.79 13.37 1.54
N PHE A 420 1.65 12.08 1.88
CA PHE A 420 2.30 11.00 1.16
C PHE A 420 1.54 10.55 -0.09
N LYS A 421 0.41 11.19 -0.39
CA LYS A 421 -0.45 10.89 -1.53
C LYS A 421 -0.74 9.39 -1.61
N VAL A 422 -1.20 8.83 -0.49
CA VAL A 422 -1.40 7.38 -0.31
C VAL A 422 -2.43 6.86 -1.32
N LYS A 423 -3.50 7.62 -1.58
CA LYS A 423 -4.51 7.28 -2.59
C LYS A 423 -3.96 7.23 -4.01
N GLU A 424 -2.89 7.99 -4.28
CA GLU A 424 -2.17 7.97 -5.56
C GLU A 424 -1.03 6.93 -5.56
N CYS A 425 -0.80 6.25 -4.43
CA CYS A 425 0.34 5.36 -4.19
C CYS A 425 -0.07 3.92 -4.43
N SER A 426 0.28 3.40 -5.60
CA SER A 426 -0.14 2.08 -6.06
C SER A 426 0.49 0.92 -5.26
N LYS A 427 -0.28 0.39 -4.30
CA LYS A 427 -0.66 -1.02 -4.30
C LYS A 427 -2.18 -1.03 -4.39
N ASP A 428 -2.73 -1.59 -5.48
CA ASP A 428 -4.16 -1.70 -5.77
C ASP A 428 -4.98 -0.41 -5.87
N THR A 429 -4.59 0.46 -6.80
CA THR A 429 -5.59 1.22 -7.53
C THR A 429 -5.62 0.75 -8.97
N THR A 430 -6.74 0.10 -9.32
CA THR A 430 -7.29 0.00 -10.67
C THR A 430 -7.31 1.39 -11.32
N ALA A 431 -6.22 1.79 -11.96
CA ALA A 431 -6.18 2.91 -12.88
C ALA A 431 -4.97 2.74 -13.82
N ASN A 432 -5.28 2.60 -15.10
CA ASN A 432 -4.38 2.44 -16.25
C ASN A 432 -3.77 1.05 -16.45
N GLU A 433 -4.64 0.04 -16.57
CA GLU A 433 -4.39 -1.00 -17.57
C GLU A 433 -4.46 -0.35 -18.97
N SER A 434 -3.49 -0.65 -19.82
CA SER A 434 -3.67 -0.50 -21.26
C SER A 434 -4.98 -1.17 -21.64
N SER A 435 -5.93 -0.44 -22.24
CA SER A 435 -7.17 -1.02 -22.76
C SER A 435 -6.97 -1.88 -24.01
N GLU A 436 -5.75 -2.40 -24.19
CA GLU A 436 -5.37 -3.20 -25.34
C GLU A 436 -6.01 -4.59 -25.21
N GLY A 437 -7.13 -4.76 -25.92
CA GLY A 437 -7.89 -6.00 -25.98
C GLY A 437 -9.10 -6.09 -25.04
N GLN A 438 -9.45 -5.07 -24.26
CA GLN A 438 -10.68 -5.09 -23.44
C GLN A 438 -11.89 -4.61 -24.26
N TYR A 439 -13.09 -5.07 -23.89
CA TYR A 439 -14.32 -4.43 -24.32
C TYR A 439 -14.42 -3.07 -23.63
N GLU A 440 -14.82 -2.03 -24.35
CA GLU A 440 -14.95 -0.67 -23.78
C GLU A 440 -16.36 -0.15 -23.97
N TYR A 441 -17.02 0.27 -22.89
CA TYR A 441 -18.33 0.93 -22.89
C TYR A 441 -18.15 2.40 -22.52
N TYR A 442 -18.62 3.30 -23.37
CA TYR A 442 -18.59 4.74 -23.17
C TYR A 442 -20.02 5.25 -22.99
N ILE A 443 -20.33 5.57 -21.74
CA ILE A 443 -21.66 5.90 -21.25
C ILE A 443 -21.81 7.42 -21.27
N TYR A 444 -22.62 7.93 -22.19
CA TYR A 444 -22.85 9.35 -22.39
C TYR A 444 -23.89 9.87 -21.41
N LYS A 445 -23.80 11.17 -21.09
CA LYS A 445 -24.83 11.85 -20.27
C LYS A 445 -26.19 11.94 -20.97
N THR A 446 -26.32 11.52 -22.22
CA THR A 446 -27.61 11.44 -22.92
C THR A 446 -28.38 10.15 -22.63
N GLY A 447 -27.73 9.12 -22.07
CA GLY A 447 -28.28 7.78 -21.96
C GLY A 447 -27.74 6.80 -23.00
N LYS A 448 -27.12 7.32 -24.06
CA LYS A 448 -26.48 6.52 -25.12
C LYS A 448 -25.20 5.84 -24.62
N VAL A 449 -24.95 4.62 -25.09
CA VAL A 449 -23.72 3.89 -24.82
C VAL A 449 -23.04 3.56 -26.15
N LYS A 450 -21.79 3.98 -26.33
CA LYS A 450 -20.94 3.49 -27.42
C LYS A 450 -20.07 2.36 -26.91
N PHE A 451 -20.01 1.27 -27.65
CA PHE A 451 -19.29 0.08 -27.25
C PHE A 451 -18.26 -0.31 -28.31
N LYS A 452 -17.03 -0.60 -27.87
CA LYS A 452 -15.93 -1.07 -28.71
C LYS A 452 -15.61 -2.51 -28.34
N ASN A 453 -15.53 -3.36 -29.35
CA ASN A 453 -15.20 -4.77 -29.19
C ASN A 453 -13.77 -4.99 -28.65
N GLY A 454 -13.65 -5.94 -27.72
CA GLY A 454 -12.40 -6.42 -27.15
C GLY A 454 -12.05 -7.84 -27.61
N THR A 455 -10.86 -8.31 -27.25
CA THR A 455 -10.39 -9.68 -27.46
C THR A 455 -10.25 -10.47 -26.15
N GLN A 456 -10.44 -9.82 -25.00
CA GLN A 456 -10.35 -10.37 -23.65
C GLN A 456 -11.72 -10.38 -22.99
N LYS A 457 -11.98 -11.36 -22.11
CA LYS A 457 -13.16 -11.45 -21.24
C LYS A 457 -13.12 -10.39 -20.11
N LYS A 458 -13.00 -9.13 -20.49
CA LYS A 458 -12.83 -7.99 -19.57
C LYS A 458 -13.47 -6.74 -20.16
N HIS A 459 -14.24 -6.04 -19.32
CA HIS A 459 -15.13 -4.95 -19.72
C HIS A 459 -14.80 -3.66 -18.97
N ALA A 460 -14.36 -2.64 -19.68
CA ALA A 460 -14.07 -1.32 -19.16
C ALA A 460 -15.27 -0.38 -19.34
N TYR A 461 -15.68 0.30 -18.27
CA TYR A 461 -16.83 1.20 -18.24
C TYR A 461 -16.37 2.63 -18.02
N TYR A 462 -16.57 3.48 -19.02
CA TYR A 462 -16.22 4.89 -19.02
C TYR A 462 -17.48 5.73 -18.94
N VAL A 463 -17.52 6.71 -18.05
CA VAL A 463 -18.64 7.65 -17.92
C VAL A 463 -18.22 9.04 -18.35
N GLU A 464 -19.09 9.72 -19.09
CA GLU A 464 -18.87 11.10 -19.53
C GLU A 464 -18.97 12.06 -18.35
N LYS A 465 -17.91 12.85 -18.12
CA LYS A 465 -17.88 13.88 -17.05
C LYS A 465 -18.23 15.26 -17.57
N THR A 466 -17.67 15.59 -18.71
CA THR A 466 -17.99 16.77 -19.52
C THR A 466 -18.03 16.31 -20.97
N GLU A 467 -18.67 17.06 -21.85
CA GLU A 467 -18.81 16.71 -23.27
C GLU A 467 -17.49 16.19 -23.89
N GLY A 468 -17.51 14.94 -24.37
CA GLY A 468 -16.37 14.29 -25.00
C GLY A 468 -15.22 13.86 -24.07
N LYS A 469 -15.33 14.06 -22.75
CA LYS A 469 -14.35 13.65 -21.74
C LYS A 469 -14.87 12.55 -20.84
N PHE A 470 -14.16 11.43 -20.83
CA PHE A 470 -14.60 10.18 -20.24
C PHE A 470 -13.65 9.72 -19.14
N LYS A 471 -14.22 9.39 -17.98
CA LYS A 471 -13.47 8.83 -16.85
C LYS A 471 -13.77 7.34 -16.74
N LEU A 472 -12.72 6.52 -16.60
CA LEU A 472 -12.90 5.11 -16.26
C LEU A 472 -13.54 5.00 -14.89
N LEU A 473 -14.66 4.28 -14.81
CA LEU A 473 -15.36 3.99 -13.56
C LEU A 473 -14.94 2.62 -13.01
N TYR A 474 -15.05 1.57 -13.83
CA TYR A 474 -14.67 0.20 -13.47
C TYR A 474 -14.10 -0.56 -14.67
N SER A 475 -13.27 -1.57 -14.39
CA SER A 475 -12.94 -2.64 -15.35
C SER A 475 -13.25 -3.97 -14.68
N LEU A 476 -14.18 -4.73 -15.24
CA LEU A 476 -14.74 -5.94 -14.64
C LEU A 476 -14.44 -7.17 -15.50
N ASP A 477 -14.05 -8.27 -14.86
CA ASP A 477 -13.84 -9.55 -15.52
C ASP A 477 -15.18 -10.24 -15.81
N GLU A 478 -15.33 -10.75 -17.03
CA GLU A 478 -16.47 -11.57 -17.43
C GLU A 478 -16.25 -13.01 -16.98
N ASN A 479 -17.24 -13.57 -16.29
CA ASN A 479 -17.22 -14.96 -15.87
C ASN A 479 -17.58 -15.93 -17.03
N ASP A 480 -17.52 -17.23 -16.77
CA ASP A 480 -17.82 -18.25 -17.78
C ASP A 480 -19.28 -18.27 -18.25
N TYR A 481 -20.16 -17.56 -17.55
CA TYR A 481 -21.58 -17.42 -17.87
C TYR A 481 -21.92 -16.13 -18.62
N GLY A 482 -20.92 -15.34 -19.01
CA GLY A 482 -21.10 -14.08 -19.74
C GLY A 482 -21.51 -12.90 -18.85
N MET A 483 -21.29 -12.98 -17.55
CA MET A 483 -21.74 -11.99 -16.56
C MET A 483 -20.55 -11.30 -15.90
N VAL A 484 -20.74 -10.05 -15.48
CA VAL A 484 -19.79 -9.30 -14.65
C VAL A 484 -20.34 -9.12 -13.24
N LYS A 485 -19.47 -9.17 -12.22
CA LYS A 485 -19.87 -8.89 -10.84
C LYS A 485 -19.81 -7.39 -10.57
N ILE A 486 -20.92 -6.80 -10.14
CA ILE A 486 -20.95 -5.41 -9.68
C ILE A 486 -20.25 -5.32 -8.31
N PRO A 487 -19.34 -4.35 -8.08
CA PRO A 487 -18.68 -4.15 -6.79
C PRO A 487 -19.68 -3.95 -5.65
N ASP A 488 -19.33 -4.35 -4.42
CA ASP A 488 -20.21 -4.17 -3.26
C ASP A 488 -20.29 -2.70 -2.79
N SER A 489 -19.38 -1.84 -3.23
CA SER A 489 -19.38 -0.41 -2.91
C SER A 489 -18.63 0.42 -3.93
N GLY A 490 -18.96 1.70 -4.02
CA GLY A 490 -18.27 2.66 -4.87
C GLY A 490 -18.72 4.10 -4.65
N SER A 491 -18.22 5.03 -5.48
CA SER A 491 -18.68 6.42 -5.42
C SER A 491 -20.17 6.51 -5.81
N GLY A 492 -21.00 6.91 -4.86
CA GLY A 492 -22.44 7.09 -5.06
C GLY A 492 -23.28 5.82 -4.96
N PHE A 493 -22.69 4.69 -4.55
CA PHE A 493 -23.48 3.48 -4.25
C PHE A 493 -22.83 2.54 -3.24
N ASN A 494 -23.66 1.74 -2.58
CA ASN A 494 -23.23 0.63 -1.73
C ASN A 494 -24.14 -0.58 -1.95
N ARG A 495 -23.79 -1.72 -1.41
CA ARG A 495 -24.68 -2.88 -1.30
C ARG A 495 -25.61 -2.73 -0.10
N TYR A 496 -26.87 -3.11 -0.24
CA TYR A 496 -27.72 -3.50 0.88
C TYR A 496 -28.07 -4.98 0.72
N SER A 497 -28.32 -5.68 1.84
CA SER A 497 -28.46 -7.14 1.93
C SER A 497 -27.13 -7.91 1.99
N GLY A 498 -27.17 -9.11 2.58
CA GLY A 498 -26.05 -10.05 2.63
C GLY A 498 -25.95 -10.87 1.35
N VAL A 499 -24.79 -11.51 1.13
CA VAL A 499 -24.52 -12.32 -0.09
C VAL A 499 -25.33 -13.60 -0.09
N ASP A 500 -26.15 -13.80 -1.13
CA ASP A 500 -26.93 -15.03 -1.31
C ASP A 500 -26.04 -16.27 -1.47
N SER A 501 -26.46 -17.36 -0.85
CA SER A 501 -25.64 -18.58 -0.81
C SER A 501 -25.65 -19.35 -2.13
N GLY A 502 -26.70 -19.22 -2.94
CA GLY A 502 -26.99 -20.10 -4.06
C GLY A 502 -27.41 -21.50 -3.62
N GLY A 503 -27.54 -22.43 -4.57
CA GLY A 503 -27.90 -23.82 -4.28
C GLY A 503 -28.94 -24.39 -5.24
N THR A 504 -30.00 -24.98 -4.71
CA THR A 504 -31.11 -25.53 -5.50
C THR A 504 -32.43 -25.03 -4.93
N SER A 505 -33.22 -24.38 -5.78
CA SER A 505 -34.55 -23.88 -5.42
C SER A 505 -35.52 -24.23 -6.54
N GLY A 506 -36.70 -24.77 -6.20
CA GLY A 506 -37.74 -25.10 -7.17
C GLY A 506 -37.33 -26.07 -8.30
N GLY A 507 -36.23 -26.82 -8.13
CA GLY A 507 -35.65 -27.68 -9.18
C GLY A 507 -34.63 -27.00 -10.11
N GLU A 508 -34.38 -25.70 -9.96
CA GLU A 508 -33.34 -24.95 -10.67
C GLU A 508 -32.03 -24.92 -9.87
N ILE A 509 -30.88 -25.05 -10.56
CA ILE A 509 -29.57 -24.83 -9.96
C ILE A 509 -29.31 -23.32 -9.92
N VAL A 510 -29.38 -22.76 -8.72
CA VAL A 510 -29.12 -21.34 -8.47
C VAL A 510 -27.63 -21.11 -8.30
N GLY A 511 -27.08 -20.15 -9.04
CA GLY A 511 -25.66 -19.81 -8.95
C GLY A 511 -25.25 -19.29 -7.58
N GLN A 512 -23.95 -19.37 -7.27
CA GLN A 512 -23.42 -18.80 -6.03
C GLN A 512 -23.48 -17.27 -6.06
N GLY A 513 -23.83 -16.66 -4.93
CA GLY A 513 -23.87 -15.21 -4.78
C GLY A 513 -25.00 -14.55 -5.55
N ASP A 514 -24.91 -13.24 -5.60
CA ASP A 514 -25.76 -12.28 -6.31
C ASP A 514 -24.85 -11.16 -6.87
N HIS A 515 -25.43 -10.03 -7.28
CA HIS A 515 -24.69 -8.90 -7.88
C HIS A 515 -24.07 -9.17 -9.26
N TYR A 516 -24.60 -10.11 -10.04
CA TYR A 516 -24.15 -10.35 -11.40
C TYR A 516 -25.12 -9.74 -12.42
N LEU A 517 -24.56 -9.00 -13.39
CA LEU A 517 -25.29 -8.44 -14.52
C LEU A 517 -24.63 -8.82 -15.85
N LEU A 518 -25.38 -8.73 -16.94
CA LEU A 518 -24.78 -8.76 -18.27
C LEU A 518 -23.92 -7.49 -18.47
N PRO A 519 -22.80 -7.55 -19.21
CA PRO A 519 -21.91 -6.40 -19.40
C PRO A 519 -22.61 -5.14 -19.89
N LYS A 520 -23.59 -5.27 -20.82
CA LYS A 520 -24.39 -4.14 -21.31
C LYS A 520 -25.29 -3.55 -20.22
N THR A 521 -25.90 -4.38 -19.37
CA THR A 521 -26.75 -3.93 -18.26
C THR A 521 -25.93 -3.21 -17.20
N ALA A 522 -24.72 -3.71 -16.91
CA ALA A 522 -23.78 -3.03 -16.02
C ALA A 522 -23.44 -1.62 -16.54
N SER A 523 -23.23 -1.45 -17.85
CA SER A 523 -22.98 -0.12 -18.45
C SER A 523 -24.12 0.86 -18.21
N ALA A 524 -25.36 0.40 -18.36
CA ALA A 524 -26.55 1.20 -18.13
C ALA A 524 -26.71 1.58 -16.63
N LEU A 525 -26.49 0.61 -15.73
CA LEU A 525 -26.52 0.83 -14.29
C LEU A 525 -25.44 1.83 -13.83
N PHE A 526 -24.22 1.74 -14.39
CA PHE A 526 -23.15 2.69 -14.09
C PHE A 526 -23.47 4.12 -14.55
N GLY A 527 -24.29 4.29 -15.60
CA GLY A 527 -24.86 5.58 -15.98
C GLY A 527 -25.77 6.16 -14.88
N ILE A 528 -26.67 5.34 -14.33
CA ILE A 528 -27.56 5.74 -13.22
C ILE A 528 -26.73 6.13 -12.00
N ILE A 529 -25.79 5.27 -11.59
CA ILE A 529 -24.91 5.50 -10.43
C ILE A 529 -24.12 6.80 -10.60
N ASN A 530 -23.60 7.06 -11.81
CA ASN A 530 -22.88 8.30 -12.08
C ASN A 530 -23.76 9.54 -11.87
N ASP A 531 -24.98 9.53 -12.40
CA ASP A 531 -25.89 10.68 -12.30
C ASP A 531 -26.37 10.89 -10.85
N VAL A 532 -26.61 9.81 -10.11
CA VAL A 532 -26.88 9.85 -8.66
C VAL A 532 -25.70 10.49 -7.92
N ASN A 533 -24.48 10.05 -8.20
CA ASN A 533 -23.28 10.57 -7.55
C ASN A 533 -23.02 12.05 -7.89
N GLU A 534 -23.30 12.50 -9.12
CA GLU A 534 -23.19 13.91 -9.51
C GLU A 534 -24.16 14.82 -8.76
N LYS A 535 -25.29 14.28 -8.27
CA LYS A 535 -26.22 14.98 -7.37
C LYS A 535 -25.74 15.00 -5.91
N GLY A 536 -24.61 14.37 -5.59
CA GLY A 536 -24.13 14.15 -4.23
C GLY A 536 -24.92 13.10 -3.45
N TRP A 537 -25.71 12.28 -4.16
CA TRP A 537 -26.55 11.23 -3.57
C TRP A 537 -25.84 9.89 -3.55
N GLU A 538 -26.41 8.93 -2.83
CA GLU A 538 -25.89 7.57 -2.73
C GLU A 538 -27.03 6.56 -2.72
N ILE A 539 -27.01 5.64 -3.69
CA ILE A 539 -28.01 4.60 -3.89
C ILE A 539 -27.48 3.24 -3.42
N HIS A 540 -28.20 2.52 -2.58
CA HIS A 540 -27.81 1.18 -2.18
C HIS A 540 -28.47 0.15 -3.08
N LEU A 541 -27.67 -0.71 -3.72
CA LEU A 541 -28.07 -1.76 -4.64
C LEU A 541 -28.24 -3.08 -3.88
N GLY A 542 -29.23 -3.86 -4.28
CA GLY A 542 -29.51 -5.16 -3.68
C GLY A 542 -29.55 -6.22 -4.77
N ASP A 543 -30.58 -7.06 -4.70
CA ASP A 543 -30.65 -8.29 -5.48
C ASP A 543 -30.48 -8.04 -6.99
N MET A 544 -29.60 -8.82 -7.57
CA MET A 544 -29.35 -8.99 -9.01
C MET A 544 -29.22 -10.49 -9.27
N SER A 545 -28.89 -10.90 -10.50
CA SER A 545 -28.70 -12.33 -10.76
C SER A 545 -27.56 -12.93 -9.95
N SER A 546 -27.66 -14.24 -9.71
CA SER A 546 -26.55 -15.06 -9.27
C SER A 546 -25.48 -15.25 -10.34
N LYS A 547 -24.32 -15.83 -9.97
CA LYS A 547 -23.16 -16.00 -10.87
C LYS A 547 -23.48 -16.62 -12.24
N ASN A 548 -24.42 -17.56 -12.31
CA ASN A 548 -24.82 -18.23 -13.56
C ASN A 548 -25.95 -17.50 -14.32
N GLY A 549 -26.54 -16.47 -13.72
CA GLY A 549 -27.65 -15.70 -14.27
C GLY A 549 -29.05 -16.10 -13.77
N SER A 550 -29.16 -17.06 -12.84
CA SER A 550 -30.44 -17.40 -12.20
C SER A 550 -30.89 -16.31 -11.21
N ASP A 551 -32.11 -16.43 -10.69
CA ASP A 551 -32.55 -15.62 -9.55
C ASP A 551 -31.63 -15.87 -8.34
N PRO A 552 -31.37 -14.85 -7.49
CA PRO A 552 -30.66 -15.04 -6.24
C PRO A 552 -31.52 -15.81 -5.24
N TRP A 553 -30.86 -16.63 -4.42
CA TRP A 553 -31.54 -17.45 -3.42
C TRP A 553 -30.62 -17.84 -2.25
N GLN A 554 -31.23 -17.96 -1.06
CA GLN A 554 -30.60 -18.47 0.15
C GLN A 554 -31.52 -19.43 0.91
N PRO A 555 -30.95 -20.38 1.69
CA PRO A 555 -31.72 -21.36 2.45
C PRO A 555 -32.76 -20.73 3.38
N GLY A 556 -34.00 -21.20 3.31
CA GLY A 556 -35.10 -20.73 4.15
C GLY A 556 -35.84 -19.49 3.65
N SER A 557 -35.43 -18.92 2.50
CA SER A 557 -36.15 -17.84 1.81
C SER A 557 -36.97 -18.34 0.62
N PHE A 558 -37.98 -17.56 0.23
CA PHE A 558 -38.70 -17.75 -1.03
C PHE A 558 -37.82 -17.30 -2.22
N HIS A 559 -38.12 -17.79 -3.42
CA HIS A 559 -37.39 -17.40 -4.63
C HIS A 559 -37.66 -15.93 -4.97
N HIS A 560 -36.62 -15.13 -5.21
CA HIS A 560 -36.76 -13.74 -5.65
C HIS A 560 -37.02 -13.72 -7.16
N ALA A 561 -38.21 -14.17 -7.55
CA ALA A 561 -38.59 -14.33 -8.94
C ALA A 561 -38.57 -12.98 -9.66
N GLY A 562 -37.62 -12.79 -10.59
CA GLY A 562 -37.54 -11.56 -11.38
C GLY A 562 -36.14 -11.13 -11.77
N HIS A 563 -35.10 -11.69 -11.14
CA HIS A 563 -33.69 -11.32 -11.34
C HIS A 563 -32.90 -12.34 -12.18
N GLY A 564 -33.58 -13.32 -12.76
CA GLY A 564 -32.98 -14.33 -13.62
C GLY A 564 -33.99 -15.36 -14.14
N HIS A 565 -34.98 -15.71 -13.30
CA HIS A 565 -36.08 -16.68 -13.47
C HIS A 565 -36.02 -17.58 -14.71
N ASN A 566 -35.53 -18.81 -14.55
CA ASN A 566 -35.38 -19.79 -15.62
C ASN A 566 -34.61 -19.25 -16.86
N GLY A 567 -33.70 -18.30 -16.64
CA GLY A 567 -32.91 -17.62 -17.67
C GLY A 567 -33.62 -16.50 -18.45
N THR A 568 -34.91 -16.24 -18.21
CA THR A 568 -35.69 -15.25 -18.98
C THR A 568 -35.25 -13.81 -18.75
N ARG A 569 -34.70 -13.53 -17.57
CA ARG A 569 -34.25 -12.18 -17.16
C ARG A 569 -32.80 -12.15 -16.66
N LYS A 570 -32.00 -13.12 -17.13
CA LYS A 570 -30.59 -13.26 -16.79
C LYS A 570 -29.81 -11.96 -16.95
N GLY A 571 -29.34 -11.40 -15.83
CA GLY A 571 -28.46 -10.24 -15.74
C GLY A 571 -29.07 -8.93 -16.20
N LEU A 572 -30.40 -8.79 -16.11
CA LEU A 572 -31.13 -7.61 -16.59
C LEU A 572 -31.70 -6.72 -15.48
N ASP A 573 -31.72 -7.18 -14.24
CA ASP A 573 -32.51 -6.57 -13.17
C ASP A 573 -31.70 -6.29 -11.91
N CYS A 574 -32.07 -5.22 -11.21
CA CYS A 574 -31.42 -4.75 -10.00
C CYS A 574 -32.46 -4.11 -9.07
N ASP A 575 -32.41 -4.49 -7.80
CA ASP A 575 -33.12 -3.76 -6.75
C ASP A 575 -32.27 -2.64 -6.17
N PHE A 576 -32.92 -1.62 -5.62
CA PHE A 576 -32.28 -0.53 -4.92
C PHE A 576 -33.11 0.01 -3.75
N ARG A 577 -32.45 0.51 -2.71
CA ARG A 577 -33.13 1.19 -1.59
C ARG A 577 -33.50 2.62 -1.93
N TYR A 578 -34.72 3.01 -1.56
CA TYR A 578 -35.18 4.37 -1.71
C TYR A 578 -34.28 5.39 -1.01
N LEU A 579 -34.22 6.59 -1.57
CA LEU A 579 -33.47 7.72 -1.03
C LEU A 579 -34.30 8.50 0.01
N ASN A 580 -33.62 9.01 1.03
CA ASN A 580 -34.20 9.90 2.02
C ASN A 580 -34.05 11.39 1.64
N THR A 581 -34.52 12.29 2.50
CA THR A 581 -34.41 13.75 2.33
C THR A 581 -32.97 14.27 2.25
N LEU A 582 -31.96 13.48 2.63
CA LEU A 582 -30.53 13.81 2.46
C LEU A 582 -29.93 13.23 1.16
N GLY A 583 -30.71 12.51 0.36
CA GLY A 583 -30.20 11.83 -0.84
C GLY A 583 -29.36 10.60 -0.53
N LYS A 584 -29.54 9.99 0.64
CA LYS A 584 -28.92 8.72 1.02
C LYS A 584 -29.95 7.62 1.04
N SER A 585 -29.59 6.45 0.52
CA SER A 585 -30.43 5.26 0.69
C SER A 585 -30.65 4.97 2.16
N TYR A 586 -31.85 4.47 2.47
CA TYR A 586 -32.23 4.07 3.82
C TYR A 586 -33.11 2.83 3.78
N GLN A 587 -33.16 2.10 4.88
CA GLN A 587 -34.02 0.94 5.04
C GLN A 587 -35.33 1.37 5.71
N GLY A 588 -36.43 1.42 4.96
CA GLY A 588 -37.75 1.75 5.48
C GLY A 588 -38.79 1.95 4.39
N LEU A 589 -40.06 2.07 4.79
CA LEU A 589 -41.20 2.19 3.89
C LEU A 589 -41.27 3.56 3.20
N ASN A 590 -41.84 3.60 2.00
CA ASN A 590 -42.14 4.80 1.22
C ASN A 590 -43.07 5.81 1.94
N THR A 591 -43.78 5.38 3.00
CA THR A 591 -44.61 6.24 3.86
C THR A 591 -43.84 6.91 4.99
N SER A 592 -42.54 6.63 5.13
CA SER A 592 -41.69 7.19 6.17
C SER A 592 -41.51 8.70 6.01
N SER A 593 -41.45 9.43 7.13
CA SER A 593 -41.24 10.88 7.13
C SER A 593 -39.89 11.31 6.54
N VAL A 594 -38.93 10.39 6.43
CA VAL A 594 -37.63 10.65 5.81
C VAL A 594 -37.58 10.28 4.34
N PHE A 595 -38.60 9.60 3.80
CA PHE A 595 -38.68 9.27 2.37
C PHE A 595 -38.74 10.55 1.53
N ASP A 596 -38.00 10.58 0.42
CA ASP A 596 -38.05 11.71 -0.50
C ASP A 596 -38.63 11.31 -1.86
N GLN A 597 -39.88 11.71 -2.09
CA GLN A 597 -40.64 11.38 -3.29
C GLN A 597 -39.94 11.85 -4.57
N GLU A 598 -39.47 13.10 -4.63
CA GLU A 598 -38.90 13.69 -5.84
C GLU A 598 -37.52 13.10 -6.15
N LYS A 599 -36.70 12.80 -5.15
CA LYS A 599 -35.41 12.10 -5.38
C LYS A 599 -35.63 10.70 -5.93
N ASN A 600 -36.57 9.93 -5.40
CA ASN A 600 -36.85 8.59 -5.90
C ASN A 600 -37.47 8.59 -7.31
N LYS A 601 -38.36 9.56 -7.60
CA LYS A 601 -38.83 9.83 -8.96
C LYS A 601 -37.67 10.12 -9.92
N THR A 602 -36.69 10.89 -9.46
CA THR A 602 -35.48 11.21 -10.24
C THR A 602 -34.65 9.95 -10.53
N VAL A 603 -34.49 9.03 -9.56
CA VAL A 603 -33.78 7.76 -9.79
C VAL A 603 -34.46 6.92 -10.88
N PHE A 604 -35.79 6.79 -10.86
CA PHE A 604 -36.53 6.10 -11.93
C PHE A 604 -36.44 6.83 -13.28
N THR A 605 -36.32 8.15 -13.27
CA THR A 605 -36.10 8.94 -14.48
C THR A 605 -34.71 8.68 -15.08
N PHE A 606 -33.68 8.53 -14.24
CA PHE A 606 -32.36 8.06 -14.68
C PHE A 606 -32.41 6.62 -15.20
N ALA A 607 -33.16 5.73 -14.53
CA ALA A 607 -33.37 4.37 -15.01
C ALA A 607 -33.97 4.38 -16.43
N TYR A 608 -35.00 5.19 -16.67
CA TYR A 608 -35.56 5.36 -18.01
C TYR A 608 -34.54 5.95 -18.99
N LYS A 609 -33.77 6.97 -18.62
CA LYS A 609 -32.72 7.53 -19.46
C LYS A 609 -31.72 6.47 -19.96
N TYR A 610 -31.32 5.52 -19.11
CA TYR A 610 -30.37 4.45 -19.45
C TYR A 610 -31.03 3.12 -19.87
N GLY A 611 -32.29 3.15 -20.29
CA GLY A 611 -32.89 1.98 -20.97
C GLY A 611 -33.66 0.98 -20.10
N PHE A 612 -33.79 1.26 -18.81
CA PHE A 612 -34.62 0.46 -17.91
C PHE A 612 -36.09 0.90 -18.06
N ARG A 613 -36.93 0.02 -18.63
CA ARG A 613 -38.36 0.28 -18.88
C ARG A 613 -39.29 -0.65 -18.10
N LYS A 614 -38.75 -1.71 -17.48
CA LYS A 614 -39.51 -2.65 -16.68
C LYS A 614 -39.19 -2.40 -15.21
N ASN A 615 -39.61 -1.23 -14.72
CA ASN A 615 -39.30 -0.78 -13.37
C ASN A 615 -40.53 -0.96 -12.48
N PHE A 616 -40.31 -1.31 -11.22
CA PHE A 616 -41.39 -1.54 -10.26
C PHE A 616 -41.23 -0.69 -9.00
N CYS A 617 -42.36 -0.24 -8.48
CA CYS A 617 -42.52 0.28 -7.12
C CYS A 617 -43.93 -0.05 -6.63
N ALA A 618 -44.17 0.12 -5.31
CA ALA A 618 -45.46 -0.18 -4.71
C ALA A 618 -46.62 0.48 -5.46
N ASN A 619 -46.76 1.80 -5.49
CA ASN A 619 -47.73 2.50 -6.35
C ASN A 619 -47.09 3.78 -6.92
N PRO A 620 -46.87 3.91 -8.24
CA PRO A 620 -46.14 5.05 -8.79
C PRO A 620 -46.74 6.43 -8.44
N VAL A 621 -48.06 6.56 -8.46
CA VAL A 621 -48.73 7.84 -8.15
C VAL A 621 -48.53 8.21 -6.68
N THR A 622 -48.62 7.23 -5.77
CA THR A 622 -48.45 7.46 -4.33
C THR A 622 -46.97 7.61 -3.94
N VAL A 623 -46.07 6.82 -4.54
CA VAL A 623 -44.65 6.73 -4.18
C VAL A 623 -43.82 7.81 -4.87
N LEU A 624 -44.19 8.22 -6.08
CA LEU A 624 -43.43 9.17 -6.91
C LEU A 624 -44.20 10.46 -7.17
N GLY A 625 -45.43 10.59 -6.67
CA GLY A 625 -46.31 11.76 -6.85
C GLY A 625 -46.91 11.89 -8.25
N SER A 626 -46.45 11.10 -9.21
CA SER A 626 -46.96 11.10 -10.58
C SER A 626 -46.63 9.77 -11.25
N THR A 627 -47.25 9.51 -12.41
CA THR A 627 -46.75 8.48 -13.30
C THR A 627 -45.34 8.83 -13.79
N VAL A 628 -44.49 7.81 -13.95
CA VAL A 628 -43.14 7.92 -14.50
C VAL A 628 -43.02 6.86 -15.59
N LEU A 629 -42.47 7.23 -16.75
CA LEU A 629 -42.34 6.31 -17.87
C LEU A 629 -41.52 5.07 -17.49
N GLY A 630 -42.01 3.90 -17.89
CA GLY A 630 -41.36 2.62 -17.58
C GLY A 630 -41.46 2.17 -16.13
N VAL A 631 -42.24 2.85 -15.28
CA VAL A 631 -42.53 2.41 -13.90
C VAL A 631 -43.95 1.90 -13.81
N ILE A 632 -44.12 0.67 -13.33
CA ILE A 632 -45.42 0.02 -13.16
C ILE A 632 -45.62 -0.41 -11.70
N HIS A 633 -46.88 -0.44 -11.30
CA HIS A 633 -47.31 -0.86 -9.96
C HIS A 633 -47.01 -2.35 -9.75
N GLN A 634 -46.33 -2.68 -8.65
CA GLN A 634 -46.11 -4.04 -8.19
C GLN A 634 -46.15 -4.07 -6.67
N SER A 635 -46.95 -4.98 -6.11
CA SER A 635 -46.99 -5.20 -4.66
C SER A 635 -45.61 -5.58 -4.11
N ASP A 636 -45.41 -5.41 -2.80
CA ASP A 636 -44.19 -5.75 -2.05
C ASP A 636 -42.93 -4.92 -2.37
N HIS A 637 -43.09 -3.79 -3.07
CA HIS A 637 -42.01 -2.82 -3.35
C HIS A 637 -42.15 -1.52 -2.52
N ASP A 638 -42.57 -1.67 -1.26
CA ASP A 638 -42.83 -0.54 -0.37
C ASP A 638 -41.57 0.08 0.21
N ASP A 639 -40.49 -0.69 0.32
CA ASP A 639 -39.24 -0.31 0.97
C ASP A 639 -38.02 -0.31 0.03
N HIS A 640 -38.23 -0.63 -1.24
CA HIS A 640 -37.22 -0.65 -2.30
C HIS A 640 -37.88 -0.44 -3.67
N GLY A 641 -37.07 -0.02 -4.65
CA GLY A 641 -37.47 0.01 -6.05
C GLY A 641 -36.73 -1.07 -6.85
N HIS A 642 -37.32 -1.46 -7.97
CA HIS A 642 -36.72 -2.41 -8.91
C HIS A 642 -36.55 -1.77 -10.28
N ILE A 643 -35.42 -2.01 -10.93
CA ILE A 643 -35.15 -1.55 -12.30
C ILE A 643 -34.76 -2.72 -13.20
N GLY A 644 -35.48 -2.85 -14.31
CA GLY A 644 -35.27 -3.91 -15.31
C GLY A 644 -34.95 -3.37 -16.69
N LEU A 645 -33.78 -3.76 -17.23
CA LEU A 645 -33.36 -3.35 -18.57
C LEU A 645 -34.20 -4.06 -19.63
N THR A 646 -34.64 -3.31 -20.64
CA THR A 646 -35.36 -3.84 -21.80
C THR A 646 -34.86 -3.28 -23.13
N ASP A 647 -34.37 -2.04 -23.14
CA ASP A 647 -34.00 -1.35 -24.38
C ASP A 647 -32.87 -0.35 -24.11
N LEU A 648 -31.67 -0.61 -24.65
CA LEU A 648 -30.49 0.24 -24.46
C LEU A 648 -30.06 0.82 -25.81
N ASP A 649 -29.92 2.15 -25.90
CA ASP A 649 -29.31 2.83 -27.05
C ASP A 649 -27.81 2.54 -27.09
N LEU A 650 -27.48 1.37 -27.64
CA LEU A 650 -26.13 0.82 -27.73
C LEU A 650 -25.64 0.88 -29.19
N GLU A 651 -24.55 1.60 -29.42
CA GLU A 651 -23.90 1.71 -30.73
C GLU A 651 -22.53 1.01 -30.70
N GLU A 652 -22.35 -0.02 -31.53
CA GLU A 652 -21.05 -0.64 -31.74
C GLU A 652 -20.16 0.23 -32.65
N VAL A 653 -18.93 0.47 -32.22
CA VAL A 653 -17.96 1.28 -32.97
C VAL A 653 -16.61 0.58 -33.12
N SER A 654 -15.98 0.73 -34.28
CA SER A 654 -14.63 0.21 -34.56
C SER A 654 -13.52 1.04 -33.91
N SER A 655 -13.79 2.34 -33.69
CA SER A 655 -12.92 3.27 -32.99
C SER A 655 -13.77 4.33 -32.31
N ILE A 656 -13.23 4.94 -31.26
CA ILE A 656 -13.90 6.01 -30.53
C ILE A 656 -12.94 7.18 -30.34
N ASN A 657 -13.40 8.37 -30.73
CA ASN A 657 -12.63 9.59 -30.60
C ASN A 657 -13.14 10.37 -29.38
N VAL A 658 -12.59 10.05 -28.20
CA VAL A 658 -12.92 10.70 -26.94
C VAL A 658 -11.65 10.97 -26.14
N THR A 659 -11.71 11.95 -25.25
CA THR A 659 -10.60 12.23 -24.32
C THR A 659 -10.80 11.41 -23.05
N LYS A 660 -9.88 10.47 -22.75
CA LYS A 660 -9.85 9.78 -21.46
C LYS A 660 -9.18 10.68 -20.42
N ILE A 661 -9.84 10.91 -19.27
CA ILE A 661 -9.37 11.81 -18.20
C ILE A 661 -9.14 11.09 -16.86
#